data_AF-A0A2J0YUT5-F1
#
_entry.id   AF-A0A2J0YUT5-F1
#
_cell.length_a   1.000
_cell.length_b   1.000
_cell.length_c   1.000
_cell.angle_alpha   90.00
_cell.angle_beta   90.00
_cell.angle_gamma   90.00
#
_symmetry.space_group_name_H-M   'P 1'
#
loop_
_entity.id
_entity.type
_entity.pdbx_description
1 polymer ?
#
loop_
_entity_poly.entity_id
_entity_poly.type
_entity_poly.pdbx_seq_one_letter_code
_entity_poly.pdbx_strand_id
1 'polypeptide(L)'
;MATILQRARSRKRPEADTVPFISDWSDLRPFADLPANAGVTNATQMLEGWAATRQRALGDTQLEAEVGDWNTVPASLLELLSRYRRAVARIVVPGGQIDFQGTRNDSGWTGTGFLVAPNLLLTNHHVLNSVAVAGAATAEFDYEWPSDKLFANVGTTEPPSVRFELSPTRLFVTSPVVGGGLDYTFVWISEKAAEQFGAIRMERGSFMINQYEPTFVIHHPRGRLKEVSLDDTELLAVNSLNILYAADTDFGSSGACVLNRNGRLVALHHARQTGEALKAHYPEVAQQLSDGRPVSVGNEGVKISAIALDLESRMRRGEKDAESAAEILEKIEGSDTLTGVFGALGRRSTSREDADRVREIYRSSEQDIDIGFWSLHWLIGGSGVPVKVEDAVTAMADLNQDLWCLTDVSPVAVAEIVKGLGERFGEKFEAQFSEPDAQSRQLATAVIWRPQTVSCVKAEWPRAISEAWARIVPDLENGGPVFQHPPGLFRVATAKAADALVNVVPINLGAIRSDEMRRRLASKLLVRAIDLAIAERGNAGDWIVGGDFEPPLAHGDSDALRTRDYEPMAVSDKRRGSAVNYLRSPTSGIRSVFVTSDVTLVDNQRDFFEVVPGRTVDKFIRKLADNRPAVLRLSLDVVGERASEQRLDEILDATLGSGSTVGSATPQPQPGAGREAQPGRAWFEDLTWRGLDKRNFLSANRSNLARLIAEVAARQRRQYSDLSPLTEIDLWVITFAEAGLRASGVDPDFRHSNGEIGLYPLPENIAFWIGADAPSWNRPMSIERNIESYALYLGQIRNKAVATIGGRNLYRDLFRAPGIAGSPERQARLLAGVVHGYFVSRNYRSRSVPFDRILRGFASDEPVNRILVGTGYVHDGTTILTNRQRNIEAAIAAFNLVASGPMR
;
A
#
# COMPACT_ATOMS: atom_id res chain seq x y z
N MET A 1 49.21 2.36 -47.42
CA MET A 1 47.76 2.45 -47.12
C MET A 1 47.38 1.35 -46.13
N ALA A 2 47.75 1.53 -44.87
CA ALA A 2 47.50 0.58 -43.80
C ALA A 2 46.98 1.35 -42.58
N THR A 3 45.69 1.63 -42.56
CA THR A 3 44.96 2.11 -41.37
C THR A 3 43.50 1.77 -41.58
N ILE A 4 42.95 0.90 -40.73
CA ILE A 4 41.56 0.80 -40.23
C ILE A 4 41.45 -0.58 -39.59
N LEU A 5 41.67 -0.66 -38.27
CA LEU A 5 41.14 -1.64 -37.30
C LEU A 5 41.93 -1.57 -35.98
N GLN A 6 41.83 -0.43 -35.28
CA GLN A 6 42.16 -0.33 -33.86
C GLN A 6 41.52 0.94 -33.30
N ARG A 7 40.26 0.84 -32.84
CA ARG A 7 39.68 1.83 -31.92
C ARG A 7 39.28 1.12 -30.63
N ALA A 8 40.15 1.32 -29.65
CA ALA A 8 39.91 1.42 -28.20
C ALA A 8 39.12 0.29 -27.51
N ARG A 9 39.70 -0.91 -27.44
CA ARG A 9 39.62 -1.73 -26.22
C ARG A 9 40.77 -1.33 -25.30
N SER A 10 40.54 -0.35 -24.44
CA SER A 10 41.43 0.01 -23.33
C SER A 10 40.57 0.38 -22.11
N ARG A 11 39.77 -0.58 -21.63
CA ARG A 11 39.35 -0.56 -20.22
C ARG A 11 40.59 -0.93 -19.41
N LYS A 12 41.30 0.08 -18.88
CA LYS A 12 42.24 -0.15 -17.78
C LYS A 12 41.43 -0.86 -16.69
N ARG A 13 41.96 -1.98 -16.16
CA ARG A 13 41.39 -2.64 -14.99
C ARG A 13 41.23 -1.59 -13.89
N PRO A 14 40.06 -1.44 -13.25
CA PRO A 14 39.96 -0.64 -12.03
C PRO A 14 40.93 -1.20 -10.99
N GLU A 15 41.49 -0.34 -10.15
CA GLU A 15 42.24 -0.77 -8.97
C GLU A 15 41.42 -1.80 -8.19
N ALA A 16 42.04 -2.92 -7.83
CA ALA A 16 41.38 -4.18 -7.49
C ALA A 16 40.41 -4.14 -6.29
N ASP A 17 40.32 -3.02 -5.56
CA ASP A 17 39.55 -2.90 -4.32
C ASP A 17 38.54 -1.74 -4.31
N THR A 18 38.27 -1.09 -5.46
CA THR A 18 37.39 0.10 -5.51
C THR A 18 35.95 -0.24 -5.91
N VAL A 19 34.99 0.17 -5.07
CA VAL A 19 33.55 0.10 -5.38
C VAL A 19 33.23 1.13 -6.47
N PRO A 20 32.63 0.72 -7.61
CA PRO A 20 32.36 1.64 -8.70
C PRO A 20 31.24 2.61 -8.36
N PHE A 21 31.24 3.78 -9.02
CA PHE A 21 30.06 4.64 -9.04
C PHE A 21 28.94 3.98 -9.85
N ILE A 22 27.70 4.10 -9.37
CA ILE A 22 26.46 3.69 -10.02
C ILE A 22 26.05 4.74 -11.06
N SER A 23 26.29 6.02 -10.78
CA SER A 23 25.90 7.11 -11.67
C SER A 23 27.04 7.62 -12.54
N ASP A 24 26.65 8.12 -13.70
CA ASP A 24 27.51 8.90 -14.58
C ASP A 24 27.34 10.38 -14.24
N TRP A 25 28.42 11.02 -13.79
CA TRP A 25 28.45 12.42 -13.36
C TRP A 25 29.04 13.36 -14.42
N SER A 26 28.90 13.00 -15.71
CA SER A 26 29.29 13.87 -16.83
C SER A 26 28.42 15.13 -16.95
N ASP A 27 27.21 15.12 -16.39
CA ASP A 27 26.30 16.27 -16.33
C ASP A 27 25.87 16.50 -14.89
N LEU A 28 26.30 17.64 -14.33
CA LEU A 28 26.04 18.00 -12.93
C LEU A 28 24.71 18.72 -12.74
N ARG A 29 23.92 18.97 -13.80
CA ARG A 29 22.61 19.57 -13.61
C ARG A 29 21.72 18.64 -12.77
N PRO A 30 20.99 19.15 -11.76
CA PRO A 30 20.11 18.33 -10.93
C PRO A 30 19.15 17.49 -11.78
N PHE A 31 19.16 16.17 -11.56
CA PHE A 31 18.31 15.19 -12.27
C PHE A 31 18.51 15.15 -13.79
N ALA A 32 19.71 15.45 -14.29
CA ALA A 32 20.05 15.35 -15.71
C ALA A 32 19.85 13.94 -16.32
N ASP A 33 19.79 12.90 -15.49
CA ASP A 33 19.53 11.52 -15.91
C ASP A 33 18.06 11.24 -16.21
N LEU A 34 17.16 12.18 -15.91
CA LEU A 34 15.75 12.11 -16.24
C LEU A 34 15.44 12.96 -17.47
N PRO A 35 14.58 12.50 -18.39
CA PRO A 35 14.11 13.35 -19.47
C PRO A 35 13.32 14.54 -18.90
N ALA A 36 13.30 15.64 -19.65
CA ALA A 36 12.44 16.76 -19.31
C ALA A 36 11.00 16.27 -19.13
N ASN A 37 10.38 16.63 -18.00
CA ASN A 37 9.01 16.25 -17.62
C ASN A 37 8.83 14.81 -17.07
N ALA A 38 9.89 14.10 -16.69
CA ALA A 38 9.76 12.80 -16.02
C ALA A 38 9.14 12.94 -14.62
N GLY A 39 7.83 12.70 -14.52
CA GLY A 39 7.06 12.82 -13.28
C GLY A 39 6.81 14.26 -12.80
N VAL A 40 7.69 15.22 -13.12
CA VAL A 40 7.59 16.66 -12.80
C VAL A 40 8.07 17.48 -13.99
N THR A 41 7.49 18.65 -14.28
CA THR A 41 7.83 19.46 -15.47
C THR A 41 9.28 19.98 -15.42
N ASN A 42 9.75 20.43 -14.26
CA ASN A 42 11.11 20.94 -14.09
C ASN A 42 11.70 20.47 -12.75
N ALA A 43 12.46 19.38 -12.78
CA ALA A 43 13.04 18.79 -11.57
C ALA A 43 14.02 19.73 -10.83
N THR A 44 14.77 20.57 -11.56
CA THR A 44 15.68 21.56 -10.96
C THR A 44 14.90 22.61 -10.17
N GLN A 45 13.88 23.21 -10.79
CA GLN A 45 13.07 24.23 -10.11
C GLN A 45 12.19 23.63 -9.01
N MET A 46 11.74 22.38 -9.16
CA MET A 46 11.06 21.62 -8.10
C MET A 46 11.99 21.46 -6.88
N LEU A 47 13.26 21.11 -7.10
CA LEU A 47 14.27 21.01 -6.03
C LEU A 47 14.47 22.34 -5.30
N GLU A 48 14.62 23.43 -6.06
CA GLU A 48 14.77 24.80 -5.54
C GLU A 48 13.53 25.22 -4.74
N GLY A 49 12.32 24.94 -5.24
CA GLY A 49 11.06 25.22 -4.55
C GLY A 49 10.94 24.52 -3.20
N TRP A 50 11.38 23.26 -3.13
CA TRP A 50 11.45 22.50 -1.88
C TRP A 50 12.52 23.03 -0.93
N ALA A 51 13.67 23.46 -1.44
CA ALA A 51 14.72 24.10 -0.64
C ALA A 51 14.24 25.42 -0.04
N ALA A 52 13.62 26.28 -0.84
CA ALA A 52 13.03 27.54 -0.39
C ALA A 52 11.91 27.32 0.65
N THR A 53 11.07 26.29 0.47
CA THR A 53 10.02 25.93 1.44
C THR A 53 10.62 25.53 2.79
N ARG A 54 11.74 24.78 2.80
CA ARG A 54 12.46 24.43 4.04
C ARG A 54 13.10 25.66 4.69
N GLN A 55 13.70 26.55 3.91
CA GLN A 55 14.32 27.78 4.42
C GLN A 55 13.28 28.71 5.07
N ARG A 56 12.13 28.93 4.41
CA ARG A 56 11.04 29.74 4.99
C ARG A 56 10.52 29.19 6.32
N ALA A 57 10.48 27.85 6.48
CA ALA A 57 10.06 27.22 7.73
C ALA A 57 11.01 27.51 8.91
N LEU A 58 12.25 27.93 8.63
CA LEU A 58 13.25 28.32 9.63
C LEU A 58 13.24 29.83 9.94
N GLY A 59 12.45 30.63 9.21
CA GLY A 59 12.24 32.07 9.42
C GLY A 59 13.21 32.97 8.63
N ASP A 60 12.72 34.14 8.18
CA ASP A 60 13.56 35.19 7.57
C ASP A 60 14.41 35.86 8.67
N THR A 61 15.69 35.53 8.71
CA THR A 61 16.62 36.16 9.65
C THR A 61 17.32 37.31 8.92
N GLN A 62 17.18 38.54 9.40
CA GLN A 62 18.05 39.63 8.94
C GLN A 62 19.48 39.33 9.41
N LEU A 63 20.40 39.18 8.47
CA LEU A 63 21.80 38.88 8.74
C LEU A 63 22.52 40.17 9.16
N GLU A 64 23.27 40.15 10.27
CA GLU A 64 24.14 41.27 10.67
C GLU A 64 25.40 41.34 9.79
N ALA A 65 25.95 40.18 9.38
CA ALA A 65 27.07 40.03 8.46
C ALA A 65 27.15 38.58 7.95
N GLU A 66 27.74 38.37 6.77
CA GLU A 66 28.01 37.07 6.14
C GLU A 66 29.51 36.96 5.80
N VAL A 67 30.09 35.77 5.96
CA VAL A 67 31.49 35.47 5.61
C VAL A 67 31.50 34.26 4.67
N GLY A 68 31.81 34.47 3.39
CA GLY A 68 31.67 33.41 2.38
C GLY A 68 30.21 32.99 2.23
N ASP A 69 29.94 31.69 2.19
CA ASP A 69 28.59 31.14 2.14
C ASP A 69 27.98 31.00 3.54
N TRP A 70 26.71 31.35 3.69
CA TRP A 70 25.96 31.18 4.92
C TRP A 70 25.75 29.71 5.34
N ASN A 71 26.68 29.19 6.14
CA ASN A 71 26.67 27.80 6.62
C ASN A 71 26.13 27.61 8.05
N THR A 72 25.39 28.58 8.61
CA THR A 72 24.78 28.36 9.93
C THR A 72 23.64 27.35 9.86
N VAL A 73 23.44 26.62 10.95
CA VAL A 73 22.39 25.60 11.09
C VAL A 73 21.61 25.86 12.38
N PRO A 74 20.33 25.46 12.46
CA PRO A 74 19.58 25.55 13.72
C PRO A 74 20.32 24.80 14.84
N ALA A 75 20.48 25.43 16.00
CA ALA A 75 21.24 24.85 17.11
C ALA A 75 20.71 23.48 17.57
N SER A 76 19.41 23.22 17.41
CA SER A 76 18.78 21.93 17.69
C SER A 76 19.32 20.78 16.83
N LEU A 77 19.96 21.08 15.70
CA LEU A 77 20.64 20.08 14.88
C LEU A 77 21.76 19.38 15.66
N LEU A 78 22.49 20.11 16.52
CA LEU A 78 23.58 19.52 17.31
C LEU A 78 23.07 18.42 18.25
N GLU A 79 21.92 18.65 18.89
CA GLU A 79 21.27 17.64 19.72
C GLU A 79 20.82 16.44 18.88
N LEU A 80 20.24 16.70 17.71
CA LEU A 80 19.78 15.64 16.81
C LEU A 80 20.94 14.76 16.31
N LEU A 81 22.03 15.36 15.86
CA LEU A 81 23.24 14.65 15.44
C LEU A 81 23.87 13.87 16.62
N SER A 82 23.83 14.44 17.84
CA SER A 82 24.26 13.75 19.07
C SER A 82 23.39 12.53 19.39
N ARG A 83 22.10 12.53 19.03
CA ARG A 83 21.25 11.33 19.12
C ARG A 83 21.59 10.33 18.02
N TYR A 84 21.72 10.77 16.77
CA TYR A 84 22.00 9.89 15.64
C TYR A 84 23.36 9.20 15.72
N ARG A 85 24.40 9.85 16.24
CA ARG A 85 25.71 9.19 16.42
C ARG A 85 25.63 7.91 17.26
N ARG A 86 24.64 7.80 18.16
CA ARG A 86 24.46 6.62 19.01
C ARG A 86 23.97 5.43 18.18
N ALA A 87 23.13 5.69 17.18
CA ALA A 87 22.56 4.68 16.28
C ALA A 87 23.56 4.18 15.21
N VAL A 88 24.72 4.80 15.08
CA VAL A 88 25.77 4.39 14.12
C VAL A 88 26.74 3.42 14.78
N ALA A 89 27.01 2.31 14.11
CA ALA A 89 27.87 1.22 14.54
C ALA A 89 29.00 0.94 13.54
N ARG A 90 30.11 0.41 14.08
CA ARG A 90 31.14 -0.25 13.29
C ARG A 90 30.70 -1.67 13.01
N ILE A 91 30.64 -2.06 11.75
CA ILE A 91 30.43 -3.45 11.35
C ILE A 91 31.79 -4.12 11.26
N VAL A 92 31.95 -5.24 11.96
CA VAL A 92 33.16 -6.06 11.94
C VAL A 92 32.84 -7.41 11.34
N VAL A 93 33.49 -7.72 10.22
CA VAL A 93 33.44 -9.03 9.57
C VAL A 93 34.74 -9.78 9.87
N PRO A 94 34.68 -10.97 10.50
CA PRO A 94 35.88 -11.73 10.82
C PRO A 94 36.56 -12.28 9.56
N GLY A 95 37.82 -12.70 9.71
CA GLY A 95 38.57 -13.35 8.63
C GLY A 95 37.98 -14.69 8.17
N GLY A 96 38.33 -15.07 6.95
CA GLY A 96 37.93 -16.32 6.29
C GLY A 96 36.59 -16.24 5.55
N GLN A 97 36.00 -15.06 5.43
CA GLN A 97 34.75 -14.81 4.72
C GLN A 97 34.98 -14.50 3.23
N ILE A 98 33.93 -14.65 2.42
CA ILE A 98 33.96 -14.31 0.98
C ILE A 98 33.43 -12.89 0.80
N ASP A 99 34.24 -12.01 0.20
CA ASP A 99 33.86 -10.63 -0.09
C ASP A 99 32.90 -10.52 -1.29
N PHE A 100 32.47 -9.29 -1.57
CA PHE A 100 31.52 -8.99 -2.65
C PHE A 100 32.05 -9.26 -4.06
N GLN A 101 33.37 -9.41 -4.22
CA GLN A 101 34.00 -9.79 -5.49
C GLN A 101 34.12 -11.32 -5.64
N GLY A 102 33.70 -12.08 -4.62
CA GLY A 102 33.81 -13.54 -4.59
C GLY A 102 35.18 -14.04 -4.14
N THR A 103 36.01 -13.18 -3.52
CA THR A 103 37.35 -13.52 -3.04
C THR A 103 37.32 -13.81 -1.54
N ARG A 104 38.06 -14.84 -1.11
CA ARG A 104 38.22 -15.12 0.33
C ARG A 104 39.17 -14.11 0.96
N ASN A 105 38.72 -13.41 2.00
CA ASN A 105 39.52 -12.47 2.76
C ASN A 105 39.84 -13.07 4.14
N ASP A 106 41.09 -13.48 4.33
CA ASP A 106 41.54 -14.13 5.58
C ASP A 106 41.78 -13.15 6.73
N SER A 107 41.92 -11.85 6.46
CA SER A 107 42.07 -10.80 7.48
C SER A 107 40.75 -10.22 7.99
N GLY A 108 39.65 -10.46 7.29
CA GLY A 108 38.37 -9.81 7.56
C GLY A 108 38.35 -8.37 7.07
N TRP A 109 37.26 -7.67 7.35
CA TRP A 109 37.10 -6.25 6.98
C TRP A 109 36.12 -5.54 7.92
N THR A 110 36.06 -4.22 7.80
CA THR A 110 35.15 -3.38 8.57
C THR A 110 34.37 -2.45 7.66
N GLY A 111 33.16 -2.09 8.09
CA GLY A 111 32.36 -1.04 7.47
C GLY A 111 31.59 -0.24 8.51
N THR A 112 30.72 0.63 8.05
CA THR A 112 29.79 1.40 8.87
C THR A 112 28.38 0.86 8.63
N GLY A 113 27.54 0.86 9.66
CA GLY A 113 26.10 0.65 9.54
C GLY A 113 25.35 1.44 10.59
N PHE A 114 24.04 1.58 10.42
CA PHE A 114 23.24 2.35 11.37
C PHE A 114 21.81 1.80 11.50
N LEU A 115 21.24 2.02 12.68
CA LEU A 115 19.87 1.61 12.98
C LEU A 115 18.88 2.55 12.30
N VAL A 116 17.90 1.97 11.59
CA VAL A 116 16.86 2.72 10.85
C VAL A 116 15.44 2.41 11.31
N ALA A 117 15.28 1.36 12.12
CA ALA A 117 14.05 0.98 12.81
C ALA A 117 14.42 0.15 14.05
N PRO A 118 13.45 -0.22 14.93
CA PRO A 118 13.74 -0.99 16.14
C PRO A 118 14.62 -2.22 15.89
N ASN A 119 14.33 -2.95 14.83
CA ASN A 119 14.90 -4.24 14.48
C ASN A 119 15.69 -4.24 13.16
N LEU A 120 15.99 -3.07 12.58
CA LEU A 120 16.62 -2.95 11.26
C LEU A 120 17.92 -2.15 11.32
N LEU A 121 18.99 -2.77 10.81
CA LEU A 121 20.26 -2.13 10.51
C LEU A 121 20.44 -2.01 9.00
N LEU A 122 20.85 -0.83 8.54
CA LEU A 122 21.17 -0.53 7.14
C LEU A 122 22.69 -0.37 6.98
N THR A 123 23.24 -0.96 5.92
CA THR A 123 24.63 -0.80 5.46
C THR A 123 24.70 -1.12 3.96
N ASN A 124 25.89 -1.22 3.38
CA ASN A 124 26.06 -1.55 1.97
C ASN A 124 26.08 -3.05 1.70
N HIS A 125 25.72 -3.43 0.48
CA HIS A 125 25.91 -4.81 0.01
C HIS A 125 27.38 -5.21 0.07
N HIS A 126 28.30 -4.37 -0.39
CA HIS A 126 29.70 -4.78 -0.36
C HIS A 126 30.30 -4.92 1.05
N VAL A 127 29.63 -4.40 2.09
CA VAL A 127 29.99 -4.63 3.49
C VAL A 127 29.40 -5.94 4.00
N LEU A 128 28.11 -6.18 3.77
CA LEU A 128 27.39 -7.41 4.13
C LEU A 128 26.77 -8.06 2.87
N ASN A 129 27.60 -8.75 2.10
CA ASN A 129 27.26 -9.24 0.76
C ASN A 129 26.42 -10.53 0.74
N SER A 130 26.29 -11.21 1.88
CA SER A 130 25.53 -12.46 1.96
C SER A 130 25.01 -12.76 3.37
N VAL A 131 24.02 -13.65 3.46
CA VAL A 131 23.51 -14.20 4.73
C VAL A 131 24.62 -14.83 5.57
N ALA A 132 25.59 -15.50 4.93
CA ALA A 132 26.71 -16.14 5.63
C ALA A 132 27.62 -15.10 6.28
N VAL A 133 27.98 -14.05 5.53
CA VAL A 133 28.82 -12.95 6.03
C VAL A 133 28.09 -12.17 7.13
N ALA A 134 26.82 -11.83 6.91
CA ALA A 134 26.01 -11.16 7.92
C ALA A 134 25.88 -11.98 9.21
N GLY A 135 25.75 -13.31 9.11
CA GLY A 135 25.65 -14.19 10.28
C GLY A 135 26.94 -14.32 11.08
N ALA A 136 28.10 -14.03 10.46
CA ALA A 136 29.40 -14.02 11.14
C ALA A 136 29.80 -12.62 11.64
N ALA A 137 29.14 -11.57 11.15
CA ALA A 137 29.48 -10.19 11.46
C ALA A 137 28.91 -9.74 12.82
N THR A 138 29.53 -8.71 13.39
CA THR A 138 29.08 -8.05 14.63
C THR A 138 28.93 -6.55 14.40
N ALA A 139 27.87 -5.94 14.95
CA ALA A 139 27.72 -4.49 15.03
C ALA A 139 28.23 -3.99 16.38
N GLU A 140 29.17 -3.06 16.36
CA GLU A 140 29.78 -2.46 17.55
C GLU A 140 29.35 -0.99 17.69
N PHE A 141 28.52 -0.73 18.71
CA PHE A 141 28.07 0.60 19.10
C PHE A 141 28.99 1.22 20.15
N ASP A 142 28.89 2.53 20.32
CA ASP A 142 29.72 3.34 21.25
C ASP A 142 31.25 3.23 21.04
N TYR A 143 31.71 2.60 19.96
CA TYR A 143 33.13 2.53 19.59
C TYR A 143 33.65 3.90 19.10
N GLU A 144 33.78 4.84 20.03
CA GLU A 144 34.08 6.25 19.79
C GLU A 144 34.96 6.81 20.92
N TRP A 145 35.45 8.04 20.74
CA TRP A 145 36.24 8.69 21.79
C TRP A 145 35.34 9.11 22.95
N PRO A 146 35.64 8.71 24.21
CA PRO A 146 34.85 9.13 25.36
C PRO A 146 34.96 10.65 25.58
N SER A 147 33.83 11.32 25.85
CA SER A 147 33.78 12.79 25.97
C SER A 147 34.67 13.34 27.08
N ASP A 148 34.87 12.62 28.18
CA ASP A 148 35.77 12.98 29.28
C ASP A 148 37.25 12.93 28.84
N LYS A 149 37.59 12.03 27.92
CA LYS A 149 38.93 11.90 27.34
C LYS A 149 39.22 12.95 26.28
N LEU A 150 38.20 13.47 25.59
CA LEU A 150 38.37 14.62 24.67
C LEU A 150 38.88 15.84 25.46
N PHE A 151 38.27 16.15 26.60
CA PHE A 151 38.68 17.28 27.44
C PHE A 151 40.09 17.12 28.01
N ALA A 152 40.47 15.88 28.35
CA ALA A 152 41.77 15.60 28.96
C ALA A 152 42.95 15.53 27.96
N ASN A 153 42.70 15.50 26.64
CA ASN A 153 43.71 15.22 25.62
C ASN A 153 44.52 13.94 25.87
N VAL A 154 43.91 12.92 26.48
CA VAL A 154 44.57 11.63 26.80
C VAL A 154 43.97 10.53 25.92
N GLY A 155 44.84 9.72 25.31
CA GLY A 155 44.47 8.56 24.50
C GLY A 155 43.56 7.56 25.23
N THR A 156 42.72 6.84 24.49
CA THR A 156 41.96 5.68 25.01
C THR A 156 42.54 4.38 24.46
N THR A 157 43.01 3.50 25.35
CA THR A 157 43.52 2.16 24.97
C THR A 157 42.40 1.12 24.83
N GLU A 158 41.25 1.35 25.48
CA GLU A 158 40.06 0.50 25.42
C GLU A 158 38.81 1.39 25.31
N PRO A 159 38.41 1.79 24.09
CA PRO A 159 37.15 2.49 23.90
C PRO A 159 35.97 1.59 24.34
N PRO A 160 34.91 2.16 24.95
CA PRO A 160 33.71 1.39 25.23
C PRO A 160 33.15 0.82 23.92
N SER A 161 32.65 -0.41 23.95
CA SER A 161 31.89 -0.94 22.82
C SER A 161 30.80 -1.89 23.29
N VAL A 162 29.63 -1.79 22.68
CA VAL A 162 28.52 -2.71 22.90
C VAL A 162 28.27 -3.47 21.61
N ARG A 163 28.31 -4.81 21.72
CA ARG A 163 28.26 -5.71 20.57
C ARG A 163 26.89 -6.32 20.40
N PHE A 164 26.41 -6.35 19.17
CA PHE A 164 25.19 -7.04 18.77
C PHE A 164 25.46 -7.96 17.59
N GLU A 165 24.96 -9.18 17.69
CA GLU A 165 24.92 -10.12 16.56
C GLU A 165 23.79 -9.75 15.59
N LEU A 166 23.99 -10.06 14.32
CA LEU A 166 23.00 -9.85 13.26
C LEU A 166 22.22 -11.15 13.02
N SER A 167 20.96 -11.05 12.61
CA SER A 167 20.07 -12.20 12.41
C SER A 167 19.56 -12.28 10.96
N PRO A 168 20.42 -12.56 9.97
CA PRO A 168 20.01 -12.55 8.55
C PRO A 168 19.01 -13.66 8.19
N THR A 169 18.84 -14.67 9.05
CA THR A 169 17.78 -15.70 8.92
C THR A 169 16.37 -15.17 9.23
N ARG A 170 16.27 -14.04 9.93
CA ARG A 170 14.99 -13.35 10.21
C ARG A 170 14.66 -12.39 9.07
N LEU A 171 15.60 -11.54 8.70
CA LEU A 171 15.46 -10.60 7.59
C LEU A 171 16.84 -10.27 7.02
N PHE A 172 16.98 -10.43 5.71
CA PHE A 172 18.14 -10.03 4.93
C PHE A 172 17.67 -9.64 3.53
N VAL A 173 17.71 -8.35 3.20
CA VAL A 173 17.35 -7.81 1.89
C VAL A 173 18.55 -7.03 1.37
N THR A 174 19.04 -7.38 0.18
CA THR A 174 20.27 -6.81 -0.36
C THR A 174 20.15 -6.53 -1.86
N SER A 175 20.80 -5.45 -2.31
CA SER A 175 20.94 -5.11 -3.74
C SER A 175 22.43 -5.08 -4.11
N PRO A 176 22.92 -6.06 -4.88
CA PRO A 176 24.34 -6.16 -5.21
C PRO A 176 24.86 -5.04 -6.09
N VAL A 177 25.98 -4.40 -5.72
CA VAL A 177 26.66 -3.41 -6.58
C VAL A 177 27.17 -4.04 -7.89
N VAL A 178 27.61 -5.30 -7.82
CA VAL A 178 28.03 -6.06 -8.99
C VAL A 178 26.79 -6.53 -9.75
N GLY A 179 26.71 -6.20 -11.04
CA GLY A 179 25.55 -6.55 -11.87
C GLY A 179 24.42 -5.51 -11.84
N GLY A 180 24.73 -4.26 -11.49
CA GLY A 180 23.83 -3.12 -11.70
C GLY A 180 22.80 -2.88 -10.59
N GLY A 181 23.09 -3.28 -9.35
CA GLY A 181 22.26 -2.95 -8.19
C GLY A 181 22.67 -1.68 -7.45
N LEU A 182 21.96 -1.39 -6.37
CA LEU A 182 22.02 -0.15 -5.60
C LEU A 182 22.96 -0.21 -4.38
N ASP A 183 23.68 -1.31 -4.17
CA ASP A 183 24.68 -1.47 -3.10
C ASP A 183 24.18 -1.25 -1.67
N TYR A 184 22.99 -1.72 -1.33
CA TYR A 184 22.46 -1.64 0.05
C TYR A 184 22.17 -3.03 0.64
N THR A 185 22.13 -3.11 1.96
CA THR A 185 21.70 -4.28 2.73
C THR A 185 20.94 -3.85 3.99
N PHE A 186 19.72 -4.36 4.12
CA PHE A 186 18.99 -4.40 5.39
C PHE A 186 19.16 -5.76 6.03
N VAL A 187 19.45 -5.76 7.33
CA VAL A 187 19.59 -6.98 8.12
C VAL A 187 18.92 -6.82 9.48
N TRP A 188 18.28 -7.90 9.95
CA TRP A 188 17.68 -7.92 11.28
C TRP A 188 18.74 -7.77 12.38
N ILE A 189 18.43 -6.97 13.38
CA ILE A 189 19.17 -6.84 14.64
C ILE A 189 18.19 -6.81 15.82
N SER A 190 18.64 -7.21 17.01
CA SER A 190 17.79 -7.19 18.21
C SER A 190 17.22 -5.80 18.51
N GLU A 191 15.93 -5.72 18.85
CA GLU A 191 15.23 -4.46 19.21
C GLU A 191 15.91 -3.70 20.36
N LYS A 192 16.56 -4.42 21.28
CA LYS A 192 17.39 -3.84 22.34
C LYS A 192 18.47 -2.87 21.84
N ALA A 193 18.98 -3.05 20.62
CA ALA A 193 19.94 -2.12 20.04
C ALA A 193 19.31 -0.73 19.85
N ALA A 194 18.14 -0.66 19.20
CA ALA A 194 17.45 0.61 19.01
C ALA A 194 16.84 1.18 20.30
N GLU A 195 16.40 0.33 21.24
CA GLU A 195 15.99 0.78 22.58
C GLU A 195 17.14 1.52 23.30
N GLN A 196 18.37 1.04 23.15
CA GLN A 196 19.55 1.64 23.77
C GLN A 196 20.09 2.84 22.98
N PHE A 197 20.16 2.74 21.65
CA PHE A 197 20.91 3.67 20.78
C PHE A 197 20.03 4.59 19.93
N GLY A 198 18.73 4.34 19.87
CA GLY A 198 17.81 5.02 18.96
C GLY A 198 17.92 4.51 17.52
N ALA A 199 17.25 5.20 16.60
CA ALA A 199 17.27 4.92 15.17
C ALA A 199 17.19 6.21 14.36
N ILE A 200 17.70 6.18 13.12
CA ILE A 200 17.65 7.28 12.16
C ILE A 200 16.45 7.06 11.23
N ARG A 201 15.58 8.07 11.13
CA ARG A 201 14.36 7.98 10.31
C ARG A 201 14.67 8.01 8.82
N MET A 202 13.98 7.15 8.06
CA MET A 202 14.01 7.12 6.59
C MET A 202 12.79 7.84 5.98
N GLU A 203 13.00 8.57 4.89
CA GLU A 203 11.94 9.24 4.12
C GLU A 203 12.08 8.97 2.61
N ARG A 204 10.97 8.88 1.87
CA ARG A 204 10.95 8.63 0.41
C ARG A 204 11.29 9.86 -0.46
N GLY A 205 11.69 10.99 0.10
CA GLY A 205 11.77 12.25 -0.65
C GLY A 205 12.93 12.30 -1.66
N SER A 206 12.64 12.55 -2.94
CA SER A 206 13.70 12.78 -3.93
C SER A 206 14.35 14.17 -3.88
N PHE A 207 13.63 15.19 -3.38
CA PHE A 207 14.08 16.61 -3.35
C PHE A 207 14.54 17.07 -1.96
N MET A 208 15.33 16.23 -1.27
CA MET A 208 15.69 16.46 0.14
C MET A 208 16.91 17.36 0.36
N ILE A 209 17.77 17.57 -0.65
CA ILE A 209 19.01 18.33 -0.54
C ILE A 209 19.33 19.02 -1.86
N ASN A 210 19.70 20.30 -1.81
CA ASN A 210 20.06 21.10 -2.98
C ASN A 210 21.59 21.13 -3.19
N GLN A 211 22.03 21.44 -4.41
CA GLN A 211 23.45 21.65 -4.70
C GLN A 211 24.03 22.72 -3.79
N TYR A 212 25.29 22.50 -3.40
CA TYR A 212 26.06 23.32 -2.46
C TYR A 212 25.54 23.33 -1.02
N GLU A 213 24.46 22.61 -0.68
CA GLU A 213 24.10 22.41 0.72
C GLU A 213 25.11 21.48 1.42
N PRO A 214 25.43 21.72 2.71
CA PRO A 214 26.36 20.88 3.46
C PRO A 214 25.80 19.47 3.70
N THR A 215 26.71 18.51 3.78
CA THR A 215 26.39 17.09 4.02
C THR A 215 27.14 16.56 5.24
N PHE A 216 26.41 16.06 6.23
CA PHE A 216 27.02 15.52 7.45
C PHE A 216 27.11 14.01 7.38
N VAL A 217 28.30 13.46 7.62
CA VAL A 217 28.55 12.02 7.57
C VAL A 217 29.06 11.54 8.92
N ILE A 218 28.42 10.50 9.48
CA ILE A 218 28.86 9.84 10.72
C ILE A 218 29.34 8.44 10.35
N HIS A 219 30.60 8.12 10.63
CA HIS A 219 31.24 6.92 10.05
C HIS A 219 32.39 6.35 10.88
N HIS A 220 32.93 5.21 10.44
CA HIS A 220 34.13 4.56 10.98
C HIS A 220 35.25 4.45 9.93
N PRO A 221 35.99 5.54 9.63
CA PRO A 221 37.04 5.53 8.61
C PRO A 221 38.18 4.58 9.00
N ARG A 222 38.60 3.74 8.07
CA ARG A 222 39.51 2.58 8.23
C ARG A 222 39.12 1.66 9.39
N GLY A 223 37.84 1.60 9.75
CA GLY A 223 37.38 0.89 10.93
C GLY A 223 37.87 1.48 12.24
N ARG A 224 38.37 2.73 12.26
CA ARG A 224 38.81 3.42 13.48
C ARG A 224 37.60 3.79 14.36
N LEU A 225 37.90 4.50 15.45
CA LEU A 225 36.88 5.12 16.29
C LEU A 225 35.93 5.97 15.44
N LYS A 226 34.69 6.06 15.88
CA LYS A 226 33.66 6.85 15.19
C LYS A 226 34.12 8.29 15.00
N GLU A 227 34.02 8.77 13.78
CA GLU A 227 34.38 10.13 13.35
C GLU A 227 33.16 10.77 12.67
N VAL A 228 33.16 12.10 12.53
CA VAL A 228 32.07 12.84 11.88
C VAL A 228 32.67 13.88 10.93
N SER A 229 32.25 13.88 9.67
CA SER A 229 32.56 14.93 8.69
C SER A 229 31.51 16.04 8.82
N LEU A 230 31.93 17.19 9.34
CA LEU A 230 31.07 18.35 9.63
C LEU A 230 31.43 19.61 8.85
N ASP A 231 32.70 19.77 8.54
CA ASP A 231 33.26 20.95 7.88
C ASP A 231 33.85 20.54 6.53
N ASP A 232 33.98 21.50 5.60
CA ASP A 232 34.41 21.25 4.22
C ASP A 232 33.55 20.19 3.50
N THR A 233 32.24 20.25 3.74
CA THR A 233 31.27 19.33 3.13
C THR A 233 30.26 20.10 2.28
N GLU A 234 29.98 19.59 1.08
CA GLU A 234 28.97 20.16 0.20
C GLU A 234 28.46 19.14 -0.82
N LEU A 235 27.20 19.27 -1.21
CA LEU A 235 26.62 18.53 -2.31
C LEU A 235 27.11 19.09 -3.65
N LEU A 236 27.73 18.26 -4.47
CA LEU A 236 28.21 18.64 -5.81
C LEU A 236 27.13 18.42 -6.87
N ALA A 237 26.42 17.28 -6.81
CA ALA A 237 25.36 16.96 -7.75
C ALA A 237 24.34 15.98 -7.17
N VAL A 238 23.15 15.94 -7.78
CA VAL A 238 22.06 15.04 -7.40
C VAL A 238 21.34 14.55 -8.65
N ASN A 239 20.97 13.27 -8.65
CA ASN A 239 20.20 12.67 -9.73
C ASN A 239 19.08 11.77 -9.17
N SER A 240 18.43 10.95 -10.01
CA SER A 240 17.33 10.08 -9.59
C SER A 240 17.74 9.02 -8.56
N LEU A 241 18.96 8.46 -8.67
CA LEU A 241 19.44 7.35 -7.86
C LEU A 241 20.37 7.76 -6.72
N ASN A 242 21.25 8.72 -6.99
CA ASN A 242 22.43 9.00 -6.19
C ASN A 242 22.59 10.51 -5.93
N ILE A 243 23.39 10.80 -4.91
CA ILE A 243 24.00 12.11 -4.68
C ILE A 243 25.51 12.00 -4.82
N LEU A 244 26.13 13.07 -5.29
CA LEU A 244 27.58 13.26 -5.32
C LEU A 244 27.93 14.41 -4.39
N TYR A 245 28.87 14.19 -3.47
CA TYR A 245 29.23 15.18 -2.47
C TYR A 245 30.72 15.16 -2.12
N ALA A 246 31.24 16.32 -1.75
CA ALA A 246 32.57 16.46 -1.16
C ALA A 246 32.46 16.32 0.36
N ALA A 247 33.31 15.47 0.94
CA ALA A 247 33.49 15.32 2.37
C ALA A 247 34.72 14.44 2.61
N ASP A 248 35.37 14.61 3.76
CA ASP A 248 36.38 13.66 4.22
C ASP A 248 35.74 12.28 4.45
N THR A 249 36.26 11.26 3.78
CA THR A 249 35.87 9.85 3.95
C THR A 249 37.06 8.94 3.74
N ASP A 250 37.01 7.72 4.30
CA ASP A 250 38.01 6.71 4.00
C ASP A 250 37.44 5.31 3.79
N PHE A 251 38.29 4.36 3.36
CA PHE A 251 37.95 2.94 3.37
C PHE A 251 37.32 2.57 4.71
N GLY A 252 36.18 1.88 4.79
CA GLY A 252 35.47 1.62 6.05
C GLY A 252 34.35 2.63 6.40
N SER A 253 34.32 3.79 5.75
CA SER A 253 33.16 4.71 5.79
C SER A 253 31.96 4.16 5.02
N SER A 254 32.13 3.13 4.19
CA SER A 254 31.07 2.43 3.48
C SER A 254 29.92 2.03 4.40
N GLY A 255 28.70 2.44 4.04
CA GLY A 255 27.48 2.18 4.78
C GLY A 255 27.14 3.26 5.81
N ALA A 256 27.87 4.38 5.79
CA ALA A 256 27.59 5.54 6.62
C ALA A 256 26.32 6.30 6.20
N CYS A 257 25.65 6.89 7.19
CA CYS A 257 24.53 7.78 6.96
C CYS A 257 25.03 9.14 6.43
N VAL A 258 24.39 9.64 5.38
CA VAL A 258 24.59 11.00 4.87
C VAL A 258 23.35 11.83 5.22
N LEU A 259 23.56 12.91 5.97
CA LEU A 259 22.52 13.75 6.53
C LEU A 259 22.60 15.16 5.91
N ASN A 260 21.45 15.80 5.68
CA ASN A 260 21.42 17.20 5.24
C ASN A 260 21.43 18.19 6.44
N ARG A 261 21.38 19.50 6.15
CA ARG A 261 21.35 20.58 7.15
C ARG A 261 20.15 20.60 8.10
N ASN A 262 19.14 19.76 7.87
CA ASN A 262 18.00 19.57 8.75
C ASN A 262 18.05 18.24 9.52
N GLY A 263 19.15 17.48 9.42
CA GLY A 263 19.29 16.16 10.04
C GLY A 263 18.36 15.11 9.40
N ARG A 264 18.03 15.26 8.12
CA ARG A 264 17.32 14.21 7.38
C ARG A 264 18.32 13.28 6.70
N LEU A 265 18.06 11.98 6.76
CA LEU A 265 18.84 10.97 6.04
C LEU A 265 18.55 11.07 4.54
N VAL A 266 19.55 11.56 3.78
CA VAL A 266 19.41 11.78 2.33
C VAL A 266 20.01 10.66 1.51
N ALA A 267 21.05 10.00 2.01
CA ALA A 267 21.69 8.90 1.31
C ALA A 267 22.47 7.94 2.22
N LEU A 268 22.78 6.78 1.65
CA LEU A 268 23.71 5.77 2.16
C LEU A 268 25.04 5.91 1.41
N HIS A 269 26.13 6.23 2.11
CA HIS A 269 27.46 6.37 1.47
C HIS A 269 27.98 5.02 0.98
N HIS A 270 28.37 4.91 -0.29
CA HIS A 270 28.83 3.62 -0.83
C HIS A 270 30.13 3.64 -1.63
N ALA A 271 30.45 4.72 -2.33
CA ALA A 271 31.65 4.77 -3.15
C ALA A 271 32.36 6.11 -3.04
N ARG A 272 33.65 6.12 -3.40
CA ARG A 272 34.46 7.34 -3.51
C ARG A 272 35.39 7.28 -4.71
N GLN A 273 35.74 8.44 -5.25
CA GLN A 273 36.84 8.62 -6.21
C GLN A 273 37.70 9.81 -5.80
N THR A 274 39.01 9.71 -6.03
CA THR A 274 39.99 10.70 -5.57
C THR A 274 40.94 11.12 -6.69
N GLY A 275 41.47 12.34 -6.60
CA GLY A 275 42.63 12.80 -7.34
C GLY A 275 42.52 12.63 -8.85
N GLU A 276 43.45 11.90 -9.45
CA GLU A 276 43.50 11.67 -10.90
C GLU A 276 42.33 10.82 -11.42
N ALA A 277 41.83 9.86 -10.63
CA ALA A 277 40.72 9.01 -11.06
C ALA A 277 39.43 9.82 -11.20
N LEU A 278 39.13 10.68 -10.23
CA LEU A 278 37.98 11.59 -10.29
C LEU A 278 38.09 12.53 -11.50
N LYS A 279 39.27 13.14 -11.71
CA LYS A 279 39.54 14.01 -12.87
C LYS A 279 39.43 13.28 -14.21
N ALA A 280 39.85 12.02 -14.26
CA ALA A 280 39.86 11.23 -15.49
C ALA A 280 38.46 10.74 -15.87
N HIS A 281 37.64 10.36 -14.89
CA HIS A 281 36.29 9.84 -15.14
C HIS A 281 35.21 10.93 -15.17
N TYR A 282 35.35 11.99 -14.36
CA TYR A 282 34.35 13.05 -14.20
C TYR A 282 35.03 14.43 -14.11
N PRO A 283 35.60 14.94 -15.21
CA PRO A 283 36.34 16.20 -15.21
C PRO A 283 35.49 17.42 -14.80
N GLU A 284 34.18 17.37 -15.02
CA GLU A 284 33.22 18.40 -14.62
C GLU A 284 33.14 18.55 -13.09
N VAL A 285 33.24 17.43 -12.36
CA VAL A 285 33.21 17.39 -10.89
C VAL A 285 34.47 17.99 -10.29
N ALA A 286 35.61 17.79 -10.94
CA ALA A 286 36.92 18.08 -10.38
C ALA A 286 37.35 19.56 -10.49
N GLN A 287 36.39 20.49 -10.65
CA GLN A 287 36.66 21.92 -10.84
C GLN A 287 36.97 22.61 -9.51
N GLN A 288 35.96 23.12 -8.80
CA GLN A 288 36.13 23.83 -7.53
C GLN A 288 34.92 23.63 -6.62
N LEU A 289 35.18 23.64 -5.31
CA LEU A 289 34.18 23.79 -4.25
C LEU A 289 33.66 25.22 -4.21
N SER A 290 32.59 25.48 -3.44
CA SER A 290 31.98 26.81 -3.32
C SER A 290 32.97 27.90 -2.86
N ASP A 291 33.97 27.52 -2.07
CA ASP A 291 35.01 28.43 -1.56
C ASP A 291 36.22 28.61 -2.50
N GLY A 292 36.19 28.01 -3.70
CA GLY A 292 37.23 28.10 -4.72
C GLY A 292 38.37 27.07 -4.60
N ARG A 293 38.39 26.20 -3.58
CA ARG A 293 39.37 25.10 -3.51
C ARG A 293 39.05 23.99 -4.52
N PRO A 294 40.03 23.29 -5.09
CA PRO A 294 39.76 22.22 -6.04
C PRO A 294 39.12 20.99 -5.37
N VAL A 295 38.13 20.38 -6.03
CA VAL A 295 37.54 19.11 -5.58
C VAL A 295 38.57 17.99 -5.77
N SER A 296 39.08 17.46 -4.66
CA SER A 296 40.08 16.38 -4.64
C SER A 296 39.49 14.99 -4.36
N VAL A 297 38.29 14.96 -3.77
CA VAL A 297 37.55 13.74 -3.40
C VAL A 297 36.08 13.94 -3.74
N GLY A 298 35.48 12.98 -4.45
CA GLY A 298 34.05 12.90 -4.70
C GLY A 298 33.49 11.61 -4.10
N ASN A 299 32.44 11.72 -3.29
CA ASN A 299 31.75 10.61 -2.67
C ASN A 299 30.37 10.42 -3.32
N GLU A 300 29.99 9.17 -3.57
CA GLU A 300 28.66 8.82 -4.04
C GLU A 300 27.84 8.19 -2.92
N GLY A 301 26.61 8.68 -2.76
CA GLY A 301 25.62 8.14 -1.83
C GLY A 301 24.37 7.68 -2.58
N VAL A 302 23.82 6.54 -2.20
CA VAL A 302 22.56 5.99 -2.76
C VAL A 302 21.39 6.61 -2.02
N LYS A 303 20.45 7.22 -2.75
CA LYS A 303 19.31 7.93 -2.15
C LYS A 303 18.35 6.95 -1.48
N ILE A 304 17.81 7.36 -0.34
CA ILE A 304 16.78 6.58 0.37
C ILE A 304 15.51 6.44 -0.49
N SER A 305 15.17 7.44 -1.31
CA SER A 305 14.06 7.36 -2.25
C SER A 305 14.25 6.27 -3.31
N ALA A 306 15.47 6.10 -3.84
CA ALA A 306 15.80 5.04 -4.80
C ALA A 306 15.73 3.64 -4.17
N ILE A 307 16.24 3.49 -2.94
CA ILE A 307 16.11 2.24 -2.17
C ILE A 307 14.63 1.91 -1.93
N ALA A 308 13.81 2.89 -1.53
CA ALA A 308 12.38 2.68 -1.32
C ALA A 308 11.68 2.23 -2.61
N LEU A 309 12.00 2.86 -3.75
CA LEU A 309 11.41 2.51 -5.04
C LEU A 309 11.80 1.10 -5.52
N ASP A 310 13.04 0.68 -5.25
CA ASP A 310 13.49 -0.70 -5.50
C ASP A 310 12.68 -1.69 -4.66
N LEU A 311 12.59 -1.47 -3.34
CA LEU A 311 11.81 -2.33 -2.43
C LEU A 311 10.34 -2.44 -2.87
N GLU A 312 9.73 -1.34 -3.33
CA GLU A 312 8.36 -1.33 -3.84
C GLU A 312 8.21 -2.16 -5.11
N SER A 313 9.25 -2.16 -5.96
CA SER A 313 9.31 -2.97 -7.17
C SER A 313 9.48 -4.46 -6.86
N ARG A 314 10.27 -4.82 -5.85
CA ARG A 314 10.45 -6.21 -5.37
C ARG A 314 9.16 -6.80 -4.84
N MET A 315 8.42 -6.03 -4.03
CA MET A 315 7.10 -6.44 -3.53
C MET A 315 6.15 -6.83 -4.66
N ARG A 316 6.05 -6.00 -5.71
CA ARG A 316 5.14 -6.26 -6.84
C ARG A 316 5.49 -7.50 -7.64
N ARG A 317 6.79 -7.78 -7.79
CA ARG A 317 7.28 -8.92 -8.57
C ARG A 317 7.15 -10.24 -7.81
N GLY A 318 6.73 -10.22 -6.55
CA GLY A 318 6.60 -11.43 -5.72
C GLY A 318 7.94 -12.14 -5.53
N GLU A 319 9.03 -11.39 -5.43
CA GLU A 319 10.36 -11.97 -5.21
C GLU A 319 10.45 -12.68 -3.86
N LYS A 320 11.49 -13.51 -3.67
CA LYS A 320 11.68 -14.30 -2.44
C LYS A 320 11.73 -13.45 -1.18
N ASP A 321 12.13 -12.19 -1.31
CA ASP A 321 12.25 -11.20 -0.25
C ASP A 321 11.11 -10.17 -0.23
N ALA A 322 10.01 -10.38 -0.99
CA ALA A 322 8.89 -9.44 -1.06
C ALA A 322 8.23 -9.13 0.30
N GLU A 323 8.06 -10.14 1.17
CA GLU A 323 7.53 -9.92 2.53
C GLU A 323 8.49 -9.08 3.39
N SER A 324 9.79 -9.35 3.30
CA SER A 324 10.82 -8.57 3.99
C SER A 324 10.90 -7.14 3.47
N ALA A 325 10.77 -6.93 2.15
CA ALA A 325 10.71 -5.61 1.54
C ALA A 325 9.50 -4.81 2.03
N ALA A 326 8.34 -5.48 2.19
CA ALA A 326 7.15 -4.88 2.78
C ALA A 326 7.38 -4.42 4.23
N GLU A 327 8.00 -5.28 5.05
CA GLU A 327 8.33 -4.94 6.44
C GLU A 327 9.27 -3.73 6.54
N ILE A 328 10.27 -3.62 5.64
CA ILE A 328 11.18 -2.47 5.58
C ILE A 328 10.42 -1.21 5.14
N LEU A 329 9.56 -1.30 4.12
CA LEU A 329 8.80 -0.17 3.59
C LEU A 329 7.83 0.44 4.60
N GLU A 330 7.29 -0.35 5.53
CA GLU A 330 6.51 0.16 6.67
C GLU A 330 7.32 1.13 7.57
N LYS A 331 8.66 1.04 7.55
CA LYS A 331 9.56 1.89 8.35
C LYS A 331 10.10 3.09 7.56
N ILE A 332 9.85 3.17 6.27
CA ILE A 332 10.16 4.35 5.45
C ILE A 332 8.90 5.22 5.42
N GLU A 333 9.03 6.50 5.74
CA GLU A 333 7.91 7.42 5.82
C GLU A 333 7.79 8.35 4.59
N GLY A 334 6.62 8.99 4.44
CA GLY A 334 6.38 9.99 3.40
C GLY A 334 6.20 9.41 1.99
N SER A 335 6.01 10.31 1.05
CA SER A 335 5.90 10.09 -0.39
C SER A 335 7.16 10.56 -1.11
N ASP A 336 7.32 10.08 -2.34
CA ASP A 336 8.34 10.59 -3.25
C ASP A 336 7.67 11.52 -4.25
N THR A 337 7.98 12.82 -4.22
CA THR A 337 7.39 13.79 -5.14
C THR A 337 7.61 13.41 -6.60
N LEU A 338 8.75 12.82 -6.99
CA LEU A 338 9.01 12.45 -8.40
C LEU A 338 8.06 11.37 -8.92
N THR A 339 7.66 10.43 -8.06
CA THR A 339 6.78 9.31 -8.42
C THR A 339 5.36 9.44 -7.84
N GLY A 340 5.08 10.54 -7.15
CA GLY A 340 3.80 10.81 -6.50
C GLY A 340 3.57 9.95 -5.25
N VAL A 341 2.38 10.08 -4.66
CA VAL A 341 1.99 9.34 -3.45
C VAL A 341 1.97 7.81 -3.65
N PHE A 342 1.82 7.35 -4.89
CA PHE A 342 1.72 5.93 -5.25
C PHE A 342 3.07 5.29 -5.59
N GLY A 343 4.14 6.08 -5.73
CA GLY A 343 5.48 5.54 -5.95
C GLY A 343 5.57 4.71 -7.22
N ALA A 344 6.08 3.50 -7.08
CA ALA A 344 6.24 2.58 -8.20
C ALA A 344 4.94 1.85 -8.62
N LEU A 345 3.83 1.98 -7.87
CA LEU A 345 2.58 1.28 -8.16
C LEU A 345 2.00 1.67 -9.53
N GLY A 346 1.49 0.69 -10.26
CA GLY A 346 0.99 0.86 -11.63
C GLY A 346 2.06 0.96 -12.71
N ARG A 347 3.35 1.07 -12.35
CA ARG A 347 4.47 1.18 -13.30
C ARG A 347 5.20 -0.14 -13.47
N ARG A 348 5.48 -0.47 -14.74
CA ARG A 348 6.25 -1.63 -15.18
C ARG A 348 7.67 -1.22 -15.57
N SER A 349 8.59 -2.16 -15.39
CA SER A 349 9.98 -2.05 -15.85
C SER A 349 10.40 -3.37 -16.48
N THR A 350 11.19 -3.28 -17.54
CA THR A 350 11.73 -4.44 -18.27
C THR A 350 13.16 -4.76 -17.89
N SER A 351 13.87 -3.82 -17.25
CA SER A 351 15.25 -4.04 -16.80
C SER A 351 15.35 -5.23 -15.85
N ARG A 352 16.49 -5.92 -15.87
CA ARG A 352 16.82 -6.96 -14.89
C ARG A 352 17.71 -6.44 -13.76
N GLU A 353 18.36 -5.30 -13.96
CA GLU A 353 19.28 -4.67 -13.02
C GLU A 353 18.52 -3.67 -12.14
N ASP A 354 18.75 -3.68 -10.82
CA ASP A 354 17.92 -2.90 -9.88
C ASP A 354 18.04 -1.39 -10.10
N ALA A 355 19.25 -0.87 -10.35
CA ALA A 355 19.47 0.54 -10.58
C ALA A 355 18.73 1.03 -11.84
N ASP A 356 18.87 0.30 -12.94
CA ASP A 356 18.19 0.63 -14.19
C ASP A 356 16.67 0.47 -14.09
N ARG A 357 16.19 -0.51 -13.32
CA ARG A 357 14.77 -0.68 -13.02
C ARG A 357 14.20 0.54 -12.31
N VAL A 358 14.90 1.05 -11.30
CA VAL A 358 14.51 2.26 -10.59
C VAL A 358 14.52 3.47 -11.52
N ARG A 359 15.55 3.64 -12.38
CA ARG A 359 15.57 4.70 -13.42
C ARG A 359 14.38 4.59 -14.38
N GLU A 360 14.05 3.39 -14.84
CA GLU A 360 12.89 3.15 -15.72
C GLU A 360 11.58 3.55 -15.03
N ILE A 361 11.39 3.22 -13.74
CA ILE A 361 10.19 3.59 -12.99
C ILE A 361 10.06 5.11 -12.84
N TYR A 362 11.16 5.83 -12.60
CA TYR A 362 11.15 7.30 -12.58
C TYR A 362 10.77 7.90 -13.95
N ARG A 363 11.18 7.26 -15.04
CA ARG A 363 10.89 7.71 -16.42
C ARG A 363 9.50 7.32 -16.93
N SER A 364 8.79 6.43 -16.24
CA SER A 364 7.58 5.76 -16.74
C SER A 364 6.27 6.49 -16.44
N SER A 365 6.25 7.82 -16.41
CA SER A 365 5.02 8.60 -16.13
C SER A 365 3.91 8.44 -17.19
N GLU A 366 4.22 7.84 -18.34
CA GLU A 366 3.26 7.57 -19.41
C GLU A 366 2.43 6.29 -19.16
N GLN A 367 2.77 5.51 -18.13
CA GLN A 367 2.07 4.27 -17.79
C GLN A 367 0.94 4.48 -16.78
N ASP A 368 0.78 5.70 -16.25
CA ASP A 368 -0.22 6.05 -15.27
C ASP A 368 -0.81 7.45 -15.48
N ILE A 369 -1.99 7.68 -14.91
CA ILE A 369 -2.59 9.01 -14.76
C ILE A 369 -2.99 9.18 -13.29
N ASP A 370 -2.44 10.20 -12.65
CA ASP A 370 -2.76 10.57 -11.26
C ASP A 370 -3.83 11.68 -11.21
N ILE A 371 -4.93 11.42 -10.49
CA ILE A 371 -6.08 12.32 -10.38
C ILE A 371 -6.37 12.63 -8.90
N GLY A 372 -6.44 13.91 -8.57
CA GLY A 372 -6.87 14.38 -7.24
C GLY A 372 -8.18 15.15 -7.29
N PHE A 373 -9.08 14.89 -6.33
CA PHE A 373 -10.30 15.67 -6.10
C PHE A 373 -10.20 16.41 -4.78
N TRP A 374 -10.35 17.74 -4.79
CA TRP A 374 -10.25 18.55 -3.57
C TRP A 374 -11.24 19.71 -3.56
N SER A 375 -12.04 19.80 -2.50
CA SER A 375 -12.77 21.04 -2.20
C SER A 375 -11.85 22.03 -1.50
N LEU A 376 -11.77 23.25 -2.02
CA LEU A 376 -10.96 24.34 -1.46
C LEU A 376 -11.79 25.33 -0.66
N HIS A 377 -12.95 24.90 -0.16
CA HIS A 377 -13.85 25.74 0.63
C HIS A 377 -13.15 26.42 1.83
N TRP A 378 -12.16 25.76 2.42
CA TRP A 378 -11.36 26.28 3.54
C TRP A 378 -10.56 27.54 3.20
N LEU A 379 -10.36 27.87 1.92
CA LEU A 379 -9.79 29.15 1.47
C LEU A 379 -10.77 30.33 1.61
N ILE A 380 -12.06 30.07 1.85
CA ILE A 380 -13.14 31.07 1.86
C ILE A 380 -13.39 31.63 3.27
N GLY A 381 -12.99 30.92 4.34
CA GLY A 381 -12.73 31.52 5.67
C GLY A 381 -13.12 30.72 6.92
N GLY A 382 -12.32 30.91 8.01
CA GLY A 382 -12.76 30.77 9.41
C GLY A 382 -11.80 30.13 10.43
N SER A 383 -10.93 30.94 11.09
CA SER A 383 -10.40 30.81 12.49
C SER A 383 -8.93 31.25 12.66
N GLY A 384 -8.68 32.56 12.72
CA GLY A 384 -7.49 33.13 13.41
C GLY A 384 -6.09 32.89 12.82
N VAL A 385 -5.92 32.02 11.82
CA VAL A 385 -4.68 31.86 11.05
C VAL A 385 -5.02 32.09 9.58
N PRO A 386 -4.38 33.05 8.88
CA PRO A 386 -4.62 33.23 7.46
C PRO A 386 -4.03 32.04 6.70
N VAL A 387 -4.86 31.08 6.33
CA VAL A 387 -4.45 29.98 5.47
C VAL A 387 -4.23 30.53 4.06
N LYS A 388 -3.07 30.25 3.46
CA LYS A 388 -2.66 30.87 2.20
C LYS A 388 -2.81 29.89 1.05
N VAL A 389 -3.11 30.44 -0.14
CA VAL A 389 -3.00 29.70 -1.41
C VAL A 389 -1.63 29.00 -1.54
N GLU A 390 -0.57 29.59 -0.97
CA GLU A 390 0.77 28.99 -0.92
C GLU A 390 0.81 27.59 -0.29
N ASP A 391 -0.03 27.32 0.70
CA ASP A 391 -0.08 26.02 1.36
C ASP A 391 -0.74 24.96 0.47
N ALA A 392 -1.81 25.33 -0.26
CA ALA A 392 -2.40 24.47 -1.28
C ALA A 392 -1.41 24.18 -2.41
N VAL A 393 -0.61 25.17 -2.82
CA VAL A 393 0.45 25.01 -3.84
C VAL A 393 1.51 24.01 -3.37
N THR A 394 2.01 24.14 -2.14
CA THR A 394 2.97 23.17 -1.58
C THR A 394 2.33 21.77 -1.46
N ALA A 395 1.05 21.70 -1.12
CA ALA A 395 0.32 20.45 -1.02
C ALA A 395 0.22 19.69 -2.35
N MET A 396 -0.20 20.42 -3.39
CA MET A 396 -0.37 19.89 -4.74
C MET A 396 0.99 19.49 -5.33
N ALA A 397 2.05 20.25 -5.04
CA ALA A 397 3.41 19.89 -5.43
C ALA A 397 3.88 18.59 -4.76
N ASP A 398 3.61 18.38 -3.46
CA ASP A 398 4.01 17.14 -2.75
C ASP A 398 3.27 15.90 -3.23
N LEU A 399 1.95 16.03 -3.44
CA LEU A 399 1.10 14.94 -3.93
C LEU A 399 1.32 14.63 -5.41
N ASN A 400 1.81 15.61 -6.18
CA ASN A 400 2.24 15.49 -7.57
C ASN A 400 1.25 14.74 -8.49
N GLN A 401 0.00 15.23 -8.57
CA GLN A 401 -1.03 14.66 -9.46
C GLN A 401 -0.94 15.25 -10.87
N ASP A 402 -1.30 14.48 -11.89
CA ASP A 402 -1.39 14.96 -13.28
C ASP A 402 -2.58 15.89 -13.50
N LEU A 403 -3.66 15.64 -12.77
CA LEU A 403 -4.91 16.37 -12.88
C LEU A 403 -5.53 16.58 -11.50
N TRP A 404 -6.00 17.80 -11.26
CA TRP A 404 -6.71 18.20 -10.05
C TRP A 404 -8.11 18.71 -10.40
N CYS A 405 -9.12 18.10 -9.79
CA CYS A 405 -10.50 18.54 -9.80
C CYS A 405 -10.77 19.36 -8.53
N LEU A 406 -10.90 20.67 -8.70
CA LEU A 406 -11.06 21.65 -7.62
C LEU A 406 -12.50 22.13 -7.56
N THR A 407 -13.11 22.06 -6.38
CA THR A 407 -14.46 22.57 -6.11
C THR A 407 -14.42 23.65 -5.04
N ASP A 408 -15.46 24.48 -4.96
CA ASP A 408 -15.52 25.65 -4.06
C ASP A 408 -14.29 26.55 -4.16
N VAL A 409 -13.87 26.84 -5.39
CA VAL A 409 -12.69 27.68 -5.66
C VAL A 409 -13.06 28.87 -6.54
N SER A 410 -12.46 30.04 -6.31
CA SER A 410 -12.64 31.20 -7.18
C SER A 410 -11.67 31.16 -8.37
N PRO A 411 -12.01 31.75 -9.53
CA PRO A 411 -11.07 31.83 -10.66
C PRO A 411 -9.74 32.52 -10.34
N VAL A 412 -9.75 33.48 -9.41
CA VAL A 412 -8.52 34.15 -8.93
C VAL A 412 -7.65 33.18 -8.15
N ALA A 413 -8.23 32.40 -7.23
CA ALA A 413 -7.48 31.41 -6.47
C ALA A 413 -6.89 30.32 -7.38
N VAL A 414 -7.64 29.84 -8.39
CA VAL A 414 -7.10 28.90 -9.39
C VAL A 414 -5.90 29.50 -10.14
N ALA A 415 -6.01 30.75 -10.59
CA ALA A 415 -4.89 31.43 -11.27
C ALA A 415 -3.67 31.58 -10.35
N GLU A 416 -3.86 31.91 -9.07
CA GLU A 416 -2.78 31.99 -8.08
C GLU A 416 -2.16 30.63 -7.77
N ILE A 417 -2.95 29.55 -7.72
CA ILE A 417 -2.47 28.17 -7.55
C ILE A 417 -1.59 27.77 -8.74
N VAL A 418 -2.10 27.92 -9.97
CA VAL A 418 -1.36 27.57 -11.20
C VAL A 418 -0.08 28.40 -11.31
N LYS A 419 -0.16 29.71 -11.04
CA LYS A 419 1.00 30.60 -11.00
C LYS A 419 2.00 30.16 -9.94
N GLY A 420 1.54 29.85 -8.73
CA GLY A 420 2.40 29.40 -7.63
C GLY A 420 3.09 28.07 -7.92
N LEU A 421 2.40 27.12 -8.54
CA LEU A 421 2.98 25.84 -9.00
C LEU A 421 4.08 26.08 -10.04
N GLY A 422 3.86 26.99 -10.99
CA GLY A 422 4.85 27.34 -12.00
C GLY A 422 6.05 28.14 -11.48
N GLU A 423 5.82 29.18 -10.70
CA GLU A 423 6.89 30.07 -10.21
C GLU A 423 7.74 29.40 -9.13
N ARG A 424 7.11 28.66 -8.19
CA ARG A 424 7.82 28.06 -7.06
C ARG A 424 8.40 26.69 -7.37
N PHE A 425 7.68 25.86 -8.14
CA PHE A 425 8.03 24.46 -8.33
C PHE A 425 8.29 24.09 -9.80
N GLY A 426 8.12 25.03 -10.74
CA GLY A 426 8.39 24.81 -12.16
C GLY A 426 7.35 23.95 -12.88
N GLU A 427 6.21 23.70 -12.26
CA GLU A 427 5.13 22.90 -12.84
C GLU A 427 4.27 23.73 -13.80
N LYS A 428 3.89 23.14 -14.95
CA LYS A 428 3.04 23.81 -15.94
C LYS A 428 1.65 23.19 -15.94
N PHE A 429 0.68 23.96 -15.47
CA PHE A 429 -0.73 23.57 -15.44
C PHE A 429 -1.57 24.45 -16.35
N GLU A 430 -2.54 23.85 -17.02
CA GLU A 430 -3.68 24.52 -17.66
C GLU A 430 -4.91 24.42 -16.76
N ALA A 431 -5.93 25.25 -17.01
CA ALA A 431 -7.15 25.30 -16.21
C ALA A 431 -8.40 25.43 -17.09
N GLN A 432 -9.46 24.70 -16.74
CA GLN A 432 -10.76 24.75 -17.40
C GLN A 432 -11.87 24.77 -16.36
N PHE A 433 -12.76 25.76 -16.46
CA PHE A 433 -13.92 25.89 -15.57
C PHE A 433 -15.14 25.15 -16.11
N SER A 434 -15.94 24.61 -15.18
CA SER A 434 -17.25 24.02 -15.47
C SER A 434 -18.27 25.11 -15.84
N GLU A 435 -18.26 26.22 -15.12
CA GLU A 435 -19.17 27.34 -15.33
C GLU A 435 -18.68 28.20 -16.53
N PRO A 436 -19.55 28.52 -17.51
CA PRO A 436 -19.16 29.27 -18.71
C PRO A 436 -18.76 30.72 -18.42
N ASP A 437 -19.35 31.35 -17.40
CA ASP A 437 -19.12 32.75 -17.00
C ASP A 437 -18.58 32.84 -15.56
N ALA A 438 -17.60 32.01 -15.20
CA ALA A 438 -17.02 32.01 -13.87
C ALA A 438 -16.41 33.39 -13.54
N GLN A 439 -17.13 34.20 -12.75
CA GLN A 439 -16.68 35.53 -12.34
C GLN A 439 -15.58 35.43 -11.28
N SER A 440 -14.67 36.41 -11.23
CA SER A 440 -13.46 36.38 -10.40
C SER A 440 -13.67 36.08 -8.90
N ARG A 441 -14.86 36.34 -8.35
CA ARG A 441 -15.19 36.11 -6.93
C ARG A 441 -16.26 35.04 -6.69
N GLN A 442 -16.83 34.45 -7.75
CA GLN A 442 -17.82 33.40 -7.61
C GLN A 442 -17.12 32.05 -7.40
N LEU A 443 -17.65 31.22 -6.51
CA LEU A 443 -17.18 29.85 -6.35
C LEU A 443 -17.57 29.03 -7.58
N ALA A 444 -16.61 28.28 -8.09
CA ALA A 444 -16.71 27.52 -9.32
C ALA A 444 -16.10 26.13 -9.13
N THR A 445 -16.33 25.28 -10.13
CA THR A 445 -15.63 24.02 -10.29
C THR A 445 -14.60 24.17 -11.40
N ALA A 446 -13.33 23.87 -11.10
CA ALA A 446 -12.23 23.96 -12.05
C ALA A 446 -11.49 22.63 -12.12
N VAL A 447 -11.05 22.26 -13.32
CA VAL A 447 -10.06 21.20 -13.50
C VAL A 447 -8.76 21.86 -13.94
N ILE A 448 -7.68 21.61 -13.21
CA ILE A 448 -6.33 21.97 -13.64
C ILE A 448 -5.54 20.70 -13.97
N TRP A 449 -4.71 20.72 -15.01
CA TRP A 449 -3.93 19.54 -15.40
C TRP A 449 -2.60 19.91 -16.04
N ARG A 450 -1.68 18.93 -16.09
CA ARG A 450 -0.42 19.06 -16.82
C ARG A 450 -0.60 18.67 -18.28
N PRO A 451 -0.52 19.61 -19.25
CA PRO A 451 -0.79 19.32 -20.66
C PRO A 451 0.25 18.38 -21.30
N GLN A 452 1.40 18.19 -20.63
CA GLN A 452 2.43 17.26 -21.08
C GLN A 452 2.12 15.80 -20.76
N THR A 453 1.32 15.52 -19.73
CA THR A 453 0.99 14.15 -19.29
C THR A 453 -0.42 13.77 -19.71
N VAL A 454 -1.37 14.70 -19.61
CA VAL A 454 -2.79 14.47 -19.93
C VAL A 454 -3.38 15.60 -20.76
N SER A 455 -4.40 15.28 -21.53
CA SER A 455 -5.31 16.27 -22.11
C SER A 455 -6.64 16.24 -21.35
N CYS A 456 -7.24 17.41 -21.14
CA CYS A 456 -8.54 17.54 -20.50
C CYS A 456 -9.42 18.48 -21.33
N VAL A 457 -10.61 18.03 -21.69
CA VAL A 457 -11.57 18.83 -22.46
C VAL A 457 -12.92 18.80 -21.75
N LYS A 458 -13.53 19.97 -21.58
CA LYS A 458 -14.91 20.08 -21.11
C LYS A 458 -15.86 19.49 -22.14
N ALA A 459 -16.77 18.64 -21.71
CA ALA A 459 -17.81 18.05 -22.54
C ALA A 459 -19.20 18.47 -22.04
N GLU A 460 -20.16 18.48 -22.97
CA GLU A 460 -21.55 18.80 -22.66
C GLU A 460 -22.34 17.55 -22.29
N TRP A 461 -23.31 17.70 -21.40
CA TRP A 461 -24.29 16.64 -21.10
C TRP A 461 -25.27 16.43 -22.26
N PRO A 462 -25.87 15.23 -22.38
CA PRO A 462 -26.98 14.97 -23.32
C PRO A 462 -28.09 16.02 -23.24
N ARG A 463 -28.63 16.41 -24.39
CA ARG A 463 -29.77 17.35 -24.44
C ARG A 463 -30.98 16.84 -23.65
N ALA A 464 -31.13 15.52 -23.57
CA ALA A 464 -32.21 14.84 -22.85
C ALA A 464 -32.22 15.12 -21.33
N ILE A 465 -31.10 15.52 -20.72
CA ILE A 465 -31.01 15.82 -19.28
C ILE A 465 -31.01 17.33 -18.98
N SER A 466 -30.90 18.20 -19.98
CA SER A 466 -30.73 19.65 -19.80
C SER A 466 -31.84 20.28 -18.96
N GLU A 467 -33.11 19.93 -19.20
CA GLU A 467 -34.24 20.45 -18.42
C GLU A 467 -34.24 19.95 -16.98
N ALA A 468 -33.72 18.75 -16.73
CA ALA A 468 -33.71 18.15 -15.40
C ALA A 468 -32.73 18.86 -14.47
N TRP A 469 -31.62 19.39 -14.99
CA TRP A 469 -30.65 20.17 -14.21
C TRP A 469 -31.26 21.46 -13.64
N ALA A 470 -32.09 22.15 -14.42
CA ALA A 470 -32.69 23.43 -14.04
C ALA A 470 -34.06 23.28 -13.36
N ARG A 471 -34.59 22.06 -13.25
CA ARG A 471 -35.94 21.82 -12.73
C ARG A 471 -36.02 22.13 -11.23
N ILE A 472 -36.90 23.06 -10.88
CA ILE A 472 -37.23 23.37 -9.48
C ILE A 472 -37.97 22.19 -8.86
N VAL A 473 -37.51 21.73 -7.70
CA VAL A 473 -38.13 20.68 -6.89
C VAL A 473 -38.67 21.33 -5.61
N PRO A 474 -40.00 21.55 -5.49
CA PRO A 474 -40.60 22.25 -4.35
C PRO A 474 -40.41 21.54 -3.01
N ASP A 475 -40.28 20.21 -3.03
CA ASP A 475 -40.17 19.37 -1.83
C ASP A 475 -38.79 19.44 -1.14
N LEU A 476 -37.80 20.11 -1.75
CA LEU A 476 -36.48 20.31 -1.17
C LEU A 476 -36.48 21.40 -0.10
N GLU A 477 -35.52 21.35 0.83
CA GLU A 477 -35.32 22.44 1.78
C GLU A 477 -35.02 23.74 1.02
N ASN A 478 -35.82 24.79 1.27
CA ASN A 478 -35.80 26.08 0.55
C ASN A 478 -36.20 26.05 -0.94
N GLY A 479 -36.70 24.91 -1.44
CA GLY A 479 -37.03 24.72 -2.85
C GLY A 479 -35.84 24.92 -3.80
N GLY A 480 -36.09 24.87 -5.10
CA GLY A 480 -35.06 25.12 -6.14
C GLY A 480 -34.53 23.86 -6.83
N PRO A 481 -33.55 24.00 -7.74
CA PRO A 481 -32.99 22.88 -8.49
C PRO A 481 -32.09 22.00 -7.61
N VAL A 482 -31.94 20.73 -7.98
CA VAL A 482 -31.09 19.77 -7.23
C VAL A 482 -29.64 20.25 -7.14
N PHE A 483 -29.10 20.73 -8.26
CA PHE A 483 -27.81 21.42 -8.33
C PHE A 483 -28.03 22.88 -8.72
N GLN A 484 -27.25 23.80 -8.15
CA GLN A 484 -27.33 25.21 -8.54
C GLN A 484 -26.88 25.44 -9.99
N HIS A 485 -25.85 24.69 -10.40
CA HIS A 485 -25.37 24.61 -11.78
C HIS A 485 -25.23 23.15 -12.18
N PRO A 486 -25.43 22.80 -13.47
CA PRO A 486 -25.15 21.45 -13.96
C PRO A 486 -23.73 21.03 -13.57
N PRO A 487 -23.53 19.80 -13.04
CA PRO A 487 -22.20 19.28 -12.75
C PRO A 487 -21.28 19.35 -13.96
N GLY A 488 -20.01 19.70 -13.75
CA GLY A 488 -19.03 19.72 -14.82
C GLY A 488 -18.73 18.32 -15.33
N LEU A 489 -18.72 18.14 -16.66
CA LEU A 489 -18.29 16.91 -17.31
C LEU A 489 -17.00 17.18 -18.08
N PHE A 490 -15.95 16.43 -17.77
CA PHE A 490 -14.64 16.56 -18.38
C PHE A 490 -14.22 15.22 -18.98
N ARG A 491 -13.50 15.25 -20.10
CA ARG A 491 -12.92 14.08 -20.74
C ARG A 491 -11.42 14.15 -20.64
N VAL A 492 -10.83 13.08 -20.12
CA VAL A 492 -9.39 12.99 -19.86
C VAL A 492 -8.80 11.87 -20.71
N ALA A 493 -7.69 12.17 -21.37
CA ALA A 493 -6.87 11.21 -22.11
C ALA A 493 -5.39 11.43 -21.79
N THR A 494 -4.52 10.47 -22.11
CA THR A 494 -3.08 10.74 -22.11
C THR A 494 -2.74 11.77 -23.18
N ALA A 495 -1.65 12.51 -23.00
CA ALA A 495 -1.22 13.52 -23.98
C ALA A 495 -0.95 12.95 -25.39
N LYS A 496 -0.71 11.63 -25.50
CA LYS A 496 -0.42 10.93 -26.77
C LYS A 496 -1.63 10.20 -27.38
N ALA A 497 -2.73 10.03 -26.65
CA ALA A 497 -3.93 9.37 -27.14
C ALA A 497 -5.01 10.40 -27.50
N ALA A 498 -5.64 10.22 -28.66
CA ALA A 498 -6.71 11.11 -29.13
C ALA A 498 -8.09 10.79 -28.53
N ASP A 499 -8.28 9.54 -28.07
CA ASP A 499 -9.55 9.08 -27.51
C ASP A 499 -9.59 9.27 -25.98
N ALA A 500 -10.72 9.76 -25.49
CA ALA A 500 -10.96 9.92 -24.06
C ALA A 500 -10.87 8.56 -23.35
N LEU A 501 -9.98 8.45 -22.37
CA LEU A 501 -9.82 7.25 -21.55
C LEU A 501 -10.89 7.20 -20.45
N VAL A 502 -11.19 8.37 -19.86
CA VAL A 502 -12.09 8.47 -18.72
C VAL A 502 -12.87 9.78 -18.71
N ASN A 503 -14.14 9.69 -18.35
CA ASN A 503 -15.03 10.83 -18.12
C ASN A 503 -14.99 11.18 -16.63
N VAL A 504 -14.67 12.42 -16.30
CA VAL A 504 -14.49 12.91 -14.92
C VAL A 504 -15.58 13.92 -14.59
N VAL A 505 -16.24 13.71 -13.45
CA VAL A 505 -17.33 14.55 -12.93
C VAL A 505 -16.98 14.99 -11.50
N PRO A 506 -16.40 16.19 -11.33
CA PRO A 506 -16.15 16.76 -10.00
C PRO A 506 -17.46 17.18 -9.34
N ILE A 507 -17.65 16.81 -8.08
CA ILE A 507 -18.87 17.12 -7.31
C ILE A 507 -18.51 17.64 -5.92
N ASN A 508 -19.26 18.63 -5.44
CA ASN A 508 -19.28 19.02 -4.04
C ASN A 508 -20.73 19.14 -3.56
N LEU A 509 -21.10 18.34 -2.56
CA LEU A 509 -22.41 18.38 -1.89
C LEU A 509 -22.30 18.86 -0.43
N GLY A 510 -21.15 19.37 0.00
CA GLY A 510 -20.89 19.84 1.36
C GLY A 510 -21.86 20.93 1.82
N ALA A 511 -22.17 21.89 0.94
CA ALA A 511 -23.12 22.97 1.25
C ALA A 511 -24.55 22.48 1.53
N ILE A 512 -24.90 21.27 1.07
CA ILE A 512 -26.23 20.64 1.24
C ILE A 512 -26.14 19.37 2.12
N ARG A 513 -25.11 19.27 2.97
CA ARG A 513 -24.87 18.11 3.84
C ARG A 513 -25.97 17.85 4.86
N SER A 514 -26.82 18.85 5.18
CA SER A 514 -28.02 18.66 6.01
C SER A 514 -29.23 18.15 5.21
N ASP A 515 -29.40 18.57 3.95
CA ASP A 515 -30.57 18.24 3.10
C ASP A 515 -30.45 16.84 2.48
N GLU A 516 -30.90 15.82 3.22
CA GLU A 516 -30.77 14.41 2.81
C GLU A 516 -31.53 14.10 1.52
N MET A 517 -32.70 14.70 1.33
CA MET A 517 -33.51 14.49 0.13
C MET A 517 -32.80 15.01 -1.11
N ARG A 518 -32.25 16.23 -1.04
CA ARG A 518 -31.49 16.83 -2.15
C ARG A 518 -30.25 16.02 -2.48
N ARG A 519 -29.51 15.51 -1.49
CA ARG A 519 -28.35 14.63 -1.74
C ARG A 519 -28.73 13.33 -2.44
N ARG A 520 -29.80 12.67 -2.00
CA ARG A 520 -30.29 11.43 -2.65
C ARG A 520 -30.77 11.69 -4.07
N LEU A 521 -31.48 12.80 -4.31
CA LEU A 521 -31.89 13.21 -5.65
C LEU A 521 -30.70 13.56 -6.54
N ALA A 522 -29.68 14.24 -6.01
CA ALA A 522 -28.43 14.52 -6.73
C ALA A 522 -27.76 13.23 -7.20
N SER A 523 -27.68 12.21 -6.33
CA SER A 523 -27.12 10.91 -6.67
C SER A 523 -27.90 10.21 -7.80
N LYS A 524 -29.23 10.13 -7.69
CA LYS A 524 -30.09 9.51 -8.72
C LYS A 524 -30.04 10.25 -10.05
N LEU A 525 -30.02 11.58 -10.00
CA LEU A 525 -29.97 12.43 -11.20
C LEU A 525 -28.63 12.26 -11.94
N LEU A 526 -27.51 12.20 -11.21
CA LEU A 526 -26.18 11.93 -11.76
C LEU A 526 -26.12 10.56 -12.46
N VAL A 527 -26.59 9.50 -11.79
CA VAL A 527 -26.60 8.15 -12.37
C VAL A 527 -27.44 8.13 -13.66
N ARG A 528 -28.60 8.78 -13.66
CA ARG A 528 -29.44 8.88 -14.86
C ARG A 528 -28.79 9.69 -15.98
N ALA A 529 -28.07 10.76 -15.63
CA ALA A 529 -27.34 11.58 -16.61
C ALA A 529 -26.23 10.77 -17.29
N ILE A 530 -25.49 9.97 -16.52
CA ILE A 530 -24.45 9.06 -17.01
C ILE A 530 -25.07 7.99 -17.93
N ASP A 531 -26.17 7.36 -17.52
CA ASP A 531 -26.90 6.37 -18.32
C ASP A 531 -27.34 6.93 -19.69
N LEU A 532 -27.86 8.17 -19.70
CA LEU A 532 -28.21 8.87 -20.93
C LEU A 532 -26.98 9.19 -21.79
N ALA A 533 -25.86 9.60 -21.17
CA ALA A 533 -24.62 9.89 -21.89
C ALA A 533 -24.05 8.65 -22.58
N ILE A 534 -24.06 7.50 -21.88
CA ILE A 534 -23.69 6.20 -22.44
C ILE A 534 -24.66 5.81 -23.58
N ALA A 535 -25.94 6.15 -23.47
CA ALA A 535 -26.96 5.78 -24.47
C ALA A 535 -26.75 6.52 -25.78
N GLU A 536 -26.48 7.82 -25.69
CA GLU A 536 -26.36 8.72 -26.84
C GLU A 536 -25.03 8.51 -27.58
N ARG A 537 -23.94 8.24 -26.85
CA ARG A 537 -22.58 8.25 -27.39
C ARG A 537 -21.96 6.87 -27.55
N GLY A 538 -22.63 5.82 -27.08
CA GLY A 538 -22.05 4.47 -26.96
C GLY A 538 -21.12 4.33 -25.75
N ASN A 539 -20.50 3.16 -25.61
CA ASN A 539 -19.60 2.81 -24.50
C ASN A 539 -18.28 3.62 -24.59
N ALA A 540 -18.32 4.88 -24.15
CA ALA A 540 -17.29 5.90 -24.38
C ALA A 540 -16.28 6.04 -23.23
N GLY A 541 -15.77 4.90 -22.76
CA GLY A 541 -14.75 4.84 -21.71
C GLY A 541 -15.31 4.83 -20.28
N ASP A 542 -14.38 4.88 -19.32
CA ASP A 542 -14.68 4.79 -17.89
C ASP A 542 -15.29 6.09 -17.36
N TRP A 543 -15.88 6.05 -16.17
CA TRP A 543 -16.39 7.24 -15.49
C TRP A 543 -15.88 7.35 -14.06
N ILE A 544 -15.53 8.55 -13.64
CA ILE A 544 -15.13 8.89 -12.28
C ILE A 544 -15.97 10.06 -11.80
N VAL A 545 -16.72 9.85 -10.72
CA VAL A 545 -17.42 10.91 -10.00
C VAL A 545 -16.71 11.10 -8.66
N GLY A 546 -16.07 12.24 -8.45
CA GLY A 546 -15.19 12.46 -7.29
C GLY A 546 -15.32 13.85 -6.68
N GLY A 547 -15.02 13.96 -5.38
CA GLY A 547 -15.06 15.21 -4.63
C GLY A 547 -15.64 15.04 -3.23
N ASP A 548 -16.25 16.10 -2.69
CA ASP A 548 -16.74 16.14 -1.31
C ASP A 548 -18.25 15.82 -1.27
N PHE A 549 -18.57 14.53 -1.11
CA PHE A 549 -19.94 14.06 -1.01
C PHE A 549 -20.04 12.75 -0.21
N GLU A 550 -20.86 12.76 0.84
CA GLU A 550 -21.09 11.61 1.71
C GLU A 550 -22.59 11.35 1.92
N PRO A 551 -23.07 10.10 1.80
CA PRO A 551 -22.32 8.91 1.35
C PRO A 551 -21.99 8.97 -0.16
N PRO A 552 -21.05 8.12 -0.65
CA PRO A 552 -20.87 7.87 -2.08
C PRO A 552 -22.19 7.50 -2.76
N LEU A 553 -22.24 7.63 -4.10
CA LEU A 553 -23.45 7.31 -4.86
C LEU A 553 -23.97 5.90 -4.50
N ALA A 554 -25.28 5.82 -4.24
CA ALA A 554 -26.03 4.61 -3.92
C ALA A 554 -25.60 3.36 -4.70
N HIS A 555 -25.09 2.29 -4.07
CA HIS A 555 -24.78 1.04 -4.79
C HIS A 555 -25.99 0.46 -5.54
N GLY A 556 -27.20 0.63 -5.00
CA GLY A 556 -28.46 0.23 -5.64
C GLY A 556 -29.02 1.24 -6.66
N ASP A 557 -28.51 2.48 -6.68
CA ASP A 557 -28.90 3.45 -7.71
C ASP A 557 -28.13 3.21 -9.02
N SER A 558 -26.93 2.61 -8.92
CA SER A 558 -26.08 2.20 -10.04
C SER A 558 -26.49 0.88 -10.71
N ASP A 559 -27.54 0.20 -10.23
CA ASP A 559 -28.04 -1.05 -10.82
C ASP A 559 -28.46 -0.87 -12.29
N ALA A 560 -28.99 0.31 -12.64
CA ALA A 560 -29.29 0.67 -14.02
C ALA A 560 -28.03 0.65 -14.91
N LEU A 561 -26.86 0.98 -14.38
CA LEU A 561 -25.60 0.97 -15.13
C LEU A 561 -25.01 -0.44 -15.26
N ARG A 562 -25.26 -1.32 -14.28
CA ARG A 562 -24.92 -2.75 -14.38
C ARG A 562 -25.65 -3.44 -15.53
N THR A 563 -26.87 -2.99 -15.86
CA THR A 563 -27.60 -3.50 -17.04
C THR A 563 -26.95 -3.15 -18.38
N ARG A 564 -25.91 -2.31 -18.38
CA ARG A 564 -25.09 -1.96 -19.54
C ARG A 564 -23.64 -2.45 -19.41
N ASP A 565 -23.43 -3.49 -18.61
CA ASP A 565 -22.15 -4.14 -18.38
C ASP A 565 -21.07 -3.25 -17.72
N TYR A 566 -21.45 -2.12 -17.13
CA TYR A 566 -20.52 -1.32 -16.32
C TYR A 566 -20.37 -1.90 -14.91
N GLU A 567 -19.13 -1.91 -14.39
CA GLU A 567 -18.82 -2.35 -13.04
C GLU A 567 -18.61 -1.14 -12.12
N PRO A 568 -19.57 -0.81 -11.22
CA PRO A 568 -19.44 0.30 -10.29
C PRO A 568 -18.61 -0.09 -9.06
N MET A 569 -17.82 0.87 -8.59
CA MET A 569 -16.94 0.78 -7.43
C MET A 569 -16.97 2.12 -6.70
N ALA A 570 -16.80 2.12 -5.37
CA ALA A 570 -16.79 3.35 -4.61
C ALA A 570 -15.83 3.31 -3.43
N VAL A 571 -15.24 4.46 -3.13
CA VAL A 571 -14.44 4.72 -1.94
C VAL A 571 -14.89 6.00 -1.25
N SER A 572 -14.75 6.04 0.08
CA SER A 572 -15.05 7.23 0.89
C SER A 572 -14.11 7.38 2.08
N ASP A 573 -13.74 8.62 2.36
CA ASP A 573 -13.22 9.06 3.66
C ASP A 573 -14.40 9.45 4.56
N LYS A 574 -14.83 8.50 5.39
CA LYS A 574 -15.92 8.71 6.37
C LYS A 574 -15.60 9.72 7.46
N ARG A 575 -14.34 10.15 7.59
CA ARG A 575 -13.92 11.10 8.62
C ARG A 575 -13.96 12.53 8.10
N ARG A 576 -13.63 12.75 6.83
CA ARG A 576 -13.46 14.10 6.26
C ARG A 576 -14.21 14.37 4.95
N GLY A 577 -15.10 13.48 4.52
CA GLY A 577 -16.18 13.77 3.56
C GLY A 577 -15.89 13.45 2.08
N SER A 578 -14.63 13.26 1.71
CA SER A 578 -14.26 13.02 0.31
C SER A 578 -14.59 11.60 -0.17
N ALA A 579 -15.06 11.48 -1.40
CA ALA A 579 -15.45 10.22 -2.02
C ALA A 579 -15.11 10.17 -3.51
N VAL A 580 -15.00 8.93 -4.03
CA VAL A 580 -14.86 8.65 -5.45
C VAL A 580 -15.75 7.47 -5.80
N ASN A 581 -16.54 7.61 -6.87
CA ASN A 581 -17.24 6.51 -7.54
C ASN A 581 -16.56 6.29 -8.90
N TYR A 582 -16.27 5.05 -9.21
CA TYR A 582 -15.64 4.63 -10.44
C TYR A 582 -16.57 3.65 -11.15
N LEU A 583 -16.84 3.89 -12.44
CA LEU A 583 -17.62 3.00 -13.28
C LEU A 583 -16.71 2.48 -14.38
N ARG A 584 -16.34 1.20 -14.28
CA ARG A 584 -15.49 0.53 -15.26
C ARG A 584 -16.32 0.11 -16.47
N SER A 585 -15.88 0.51 -17.65
CA SER A 585 -16.42 0.08 -18.92
C SER A 585 -15.89 -1.31 -19.31
N PRO A 586 -16.69 -2.14 -20.01
CA PRO A 586 -16.21 -3.34 -20.69
C PRO A 586 -14.99 -3.11 -21.60
N THR A 587 -14.87 -1.90 -22.16
CA THR A 587 -13.77 -1.50 -23.05
C THR A 587 -12.69 -0.67 -22.33
N SER A 588 -12.71 -0.59 -20.99
CA SER A 588 -11.73 0.12 -20.17
C SER A 588 -10.29 -0.20 -20.59
N GLY A 589 -9.49 0.81 -20.94
CA GLY A 589 -8.04 0.67 -21.18
C GLY A 589 -7.21 0.83 -19.90
N ILE A 590 -7.88 0.83 -18.75
CA ILE A 590 -7.28 0.95 -17.43
C ILE A 590 -7.13 -0.48 -16.89
N ARG A 591 -5.94 -0.78 -16.38
CA ARG A 591 -5.60 -2.08 -15.81
C ARG A 591 -6.04 -2.19 -14.36
N SER A 592 -5.71 -1.16 -13.59
CA SER A 592 -5.98 -1.08 -12.16
C SER A 592 -6.04 0.37 -11.70
N VAL A 593 -6.75 0.59 -10.61
CA VAL A 593 -6.89 1.88 -9.93
C VAL A 593 -6.35 1.75 -8.51
N PHE A 594 -5.45 2.63 -8.12
CA PHE A 594 -4.93 2.69 -6.76
C PHE A 594 -5.45 3.93 -6.04
N VAL A 595 -5.80 3.82 -4.77
CA VAL A 595 -6.20 4.95 -3.91
C VAL A 595 -5.47 4.90 -2.57
N THR A 596 -5.35 6.03 -1.88
CA THR A 596 -4.66 6.09 -0.59
C THR A 596 -5.44 5.39 0.53
N SER A 597 -4.73 4.97 1.58
CA SER A 597 -5.33 4.33 2.76
C SER A 597 -6.21 5.23 3.64
N ASP A 598 -6.34 6.52 3.28
CA ASP A 598 -7.25 7.46 3.96
C ASP A 598 -8.72 7.21 3.59
N VAL A 599 -8.98 6.58 2.45
CA VAL A 599 -10.32 6.21 1.99
C VAL A 599 -10.61 4.73 2.25
N THR A 600 -11.89 4.39 2.36
CA THR A 600 -12.36 3.02 2.57
C THR A 600 -13.22 2.58 1.40
N LEU A 601 -12.96 1.38 0.89
CA LEU A 601 -13.80 0.71 -0.11
C LEU A 601 -15.20 0.46 0.46
N VAL A 602 -16.21 0.83 -0.32
CA VAL A 602 -17.61 0.57 0.00
C VAL A 602 -17.99 -0.87 -0.38
N ASP A 603 -17.34 -1.44 -1.42
CA ASP A 603 -17.63 -2.77 -1.99
C ASP A 603 -16.38 -3.60 -2.33
N ASN A 604 -16.53 -4.93 -2.35
CA ASN A 604 -15.44 -5.93 -2.34
C ASN A 604 -14.90 -6.30 -3.75
N GLN A 605 -14.51 -5.33 -4.56
CA GLN A 605 -13.80 -5.59 -5.83
C GLN A 605 -12.31 -5.27 -5.66
N ARG A 606 -11.55 -6.20 -5.06
CA ARG A 606 -10.16 -5.95 -4.61
C ARG A 606 -9.08 -6.09 -5.70
N ASP A 607 -9.41 -6.63 -6.87
CA ASP A 607 -8.38 -6.95 -7.89
C ASP A 607 -8.14 -5.81 -8.89
N PHE A 608 -9.15 -4.97 -9.14
CA PHE A 608 -9.04 -3.81 -10.03
C PHE A 608 -8.86 -2.48 -9.28
N PHE A 609 -9.50 -2.31 -8.12
CA PHE A 609 -9.50 -1.05 -7.37
C PHE A 609 -8.94 -1.27 -5.96
N GLU A 610 -7.70 -0.81 -5.74
CA GLU A 610 -6.90 -1.15 -4.57
C GLU A 610 -6.68 0.05 -3.65
N VAL A 611 -6.95 -0.14 -2.36
CA VAL A 611 -6.57 0.82 -1.31
C VAL A 611 -5.16 0.48 -0.84
N VAL A 612 -4.21 1.36 -1.09
CA VAL A 612 -2.78 1.11 -0.86
C VAL A 612 -2.40 1.36 0.61
N PRO A 613 -2.02 0.32 1.37
CA PRO A 613 -1.63 0.47 2.77
C PRO A 613 -0.41 1.38 2.94
N GLY A 614 -0.38 2.15 4.03
CA GLY A 614 0.76 3.00 4.38
C GLY A 614 0.93 4.26 3.53
N ARG A 615 0.14 4.43 2.47
CA ARG A 615 0.07 5.67 1.69
C ARG A 615 -1.04 6.56 2.21
N THR A 616 -0.69 7.79 2.57
CA THR A 616 -1.63 8.76 3.12
C THR A 616 -1.33 10.17 2.61
N VAL A 617 -2.38 10.98 2.45
CA VAL A 617 -2.27 12.41 2.11
C VAL A 617 -2.10 13.29 3.36
N ASP A 618 -1.99 12.68 4.54
CA ASP A 618 -2.17 13.38 5.81
C ASP A 618 -1.00 14.18 6.36
N LYS A 619 0.20 14.03 5.79
CA LYS A 619 1.47 14.51 6.38
C LYS A 619 1.38 15.96 6.86
N PHE A 620 0.85 16.85 6.03
CA PHE A 620 0.62 18.26 6.37
C PHE A 620 -0.86 18.68 6.22
N ILE A 621 -1.67 17.99 5.40
CA ILE A 621 -3.06 18.36 5.12
C ILE A 621 -3.93 18.38 6.38
N ARG A 622 -3.68 17.48 7.35
CA ARG A 622 -4.45 17.44 8.61
C ARG A 622 -4.46 18.76 9.37
N LYS A 623 -3.36 19.52 9.29
CA LYS A 623 -3.17 20.80 9.97
C LYS A 623 -3.61 21.99 9.11
N LEU A 624 -3.79 21.76 7.81
CA LEU A 624 -4.06 22.79 6.82
C LEU A 624 -5.56 22.97 6.54
N ALA A 625 -6.25 21.85 6.30
CA ALA A 625 -7.63 21.83 5.86
C ALA A 625 -8.50 20.95 6.78
N ASP A 626 -9.78 21.25 6.83
CA ASP A 626 -10.81 20.47 7.51
C ASP A 626 -11.27 19.25 6.69
N ASN A 627 -11.07 19.29 5.37
CA ASN A 627 -11.24 18.17 4.46
C ASN A 627 -9.89 17.58 4.00
N ARG A 628 -9.93 16.57 3.12
CA ARG A 628 -8.74 15.95 2.49
C ARG A 628 -9.01 15.70 1.01
N PRO A 629 -8.01 15.81 0.14
CA PRO A 629 -8.19 15.38 -1.24
C PRO A 629 -8.37 13.87 -1.32
N ALA A 630 -9.27 13.40 -2.18
CA ALA A 630 -9.29 12.01 -2.64
C ALA A 630 -8.36 11.90 -3.85
N VAL A 631 -7.28 11.14 -3.73
CA VAL A 631 -6.29 10.97 -4.80
C VAL A 631 -6.27 9.52 -5.27
N LEU A 632 -6.11 9.33 -6.58
CA LEU A 632 -6.08 8.02 -7.21
C LEU A 632 -5.08 7.97 -8.36
N ARG A 633 -4.60 6.76 -8.66
CA ARG A 633 -3.77 6.45 -9.83
C ARG A 633 -4.47 5.48 -10.74
N LEU A 634 -4.58 5.81 -12.01
CA LEU A 634 -5.04 4.92 -13.08
C LEU A 634 -3.82 4.30 -13.76
N SER A 635 -3.60 2.99 -13.61
CA SER A 635 -2.56 2.27 -14.36
C SER A 635 -3.08 1.89 -15.74
N LEU A 636 -2.31 2.21 -16.79
CA LEU A 636 -2.70 2.00 -18.18
C LEU A 636 -2.20 0.66 -18.73
N ASP A 637 -3.01 0.04 -19.58
CA ASP A 637 -2.62 -1.16 -20.33
C ASP A 637 -1.53 -0.88 -21.36
N VAL A 638 -0.73 -1.90 -21.71
CA VAL A 638 0.21 -1.81 -22.83
C VAL A 638 -0.57 -1.90 -24.14
N VAL A 639 -0.29 -1.00 -25.09
CA VAL A 639 -0.80 -1.08 -26.46
C VAL A 639 -0.45 -2.46 -27.06
N GLY A 640 -1.44 -3.33 -27.24
CA GLY A 640 -1.30 -4.65 -27.86
C GLY A 640 -1.43 -5.89 -26.96
N GLU A 641 -1.35 -5.75 -25.63
CA GLU A 641 -1.55 -6.88 -24.69
C GLU A 641 -3.00 -7.39 -24.75
N ARG A 642 -3.96 -6.46 -24.77
CA ARG A 642 -5.39 -6.78 -24.87
C ARG A 642 -5.76 -7.49 -26.17
N ALA A 643 -5.09 -7.14 -27.28
CA ALA A 643 -5.25 -7.83 -28.55
C ALA A 643 -4.67 -9.25 -28.51
N SER A 644 -3.72 -9.53 -27.61
CA SER A 644 -3.14 -10.86 -27.43
C SER A 644 -4.00 -11.73 -26.51
N GLU A 645 -4.57 -11.17 -25.43
CA GLU A 645 -5.56 -11.89 -24.61
C GLU A 645 -6.88 -12.13 -25.36
N GLN A 646 -7.43 -11.12 -26.04
CA GLN A 646 -8.60 -11.33 -26.91
C GLN A 646 -8.31 -12.35 -28.00
N ARG A 647 -7.11 -12.35 -28.58
CA ARG A 647 -6.71 -13.37 -29.55
C ARG A 647 -6.51 -14.74 -28.92
N LEU A 648 -6.06 -14.82 -27.67
CA LEU A 648 -5.98 -16.08 -26.91
C LEU A 648 -7.38 -16.61 -26.60
N ASP A 649 -8.33 -15.77 -26.22
CA ASP A 649 -9.74 -16.12 -26.02
C ASP A 649 -10.42 -16.51 -27.33
N GLU A 650 -10.18 -15.78 -28.43
CA GLU A 650 -10.64 -16.15 -29.77
C GLU A 650 -10.03 -17.47 -30.23
N ILE A 651 -8.74 -17.70 -29.95
CA ILE A 651 -8.08 -18.99 -30.20
C ILE A 651 -8.69 -20.05 -29.30
N LEU A 652 -9.00 -19.77 -28.04
CA LEU A 652 -9.63 -20.71 -27.11
C LEU A 652 -11.02 -21.10 -27.62
N ASP A 653 -11.85 -20.12 -27.99
CA ASP A 653 -13.18 -20.30 -28.55
C ASP A 653 -13.14 -21.04 -29.90
N ALA A 654 -12.16 -20.74 -30.76
CA ALA A 654 -11.93 -21.46 -32.00
C ALA A 654 -11.40 -22.89 -31.77
N THR A 655 -10.59 -23.10 -30.74
CA THR A 655 -10.05 -24.42 -30.35
C THR A 655 -11.13 -25.29 -29.71
N LEU A 656 -12.10 -24.67 -29.05
CA LEU A 656 -13.33 -25.29 -28.55
C LEU A 656 -14.40 -25.49 -29.65
N GLY A 657 -14.07 -25.20 -30.91
CA GLY A 657 -15.03 -25.01 -32.00
C GLY A 657 -16.01 -26.14 -32.29
N SER A 658 -17.25 -25.70 -32.59
CA SER A 658 -18.33 -26.35 -33.34
C SER A 658 -19.15 -27.46 -32.66
N GLY A 659 -20.20 -27.02 -31.95
CA GLY A 659 -21.36 -27.83 -31.61
C GLY A 659 -22.60 -26.97 -31.40
N SER A 660 -23.40 -26.82 -32.46
CA SER A 660 -24.78 -26.27 -32.51
C SER A 660 -24.99 -24.74 -32.48
N THR A 661 -25.30 -24.23 -33.67
CA THR A 661 -26.16 -23.08 -33.93
C THR A 661 -27.58 -23.35 -33.44
N VAL A 662 -28.15 -22.49 -32.60
CA VAL A 662 -29.62 -22.29 -32.54
C VAL A 662 -29.89 -20.79 -32.37
N GLY A 663 -30.60 -20.25 -33.36
CA GLY A 663 -30.98 -18.86 -33.45
C GLY A 663 -32.14 -18.47 -32.52
N SER A 664 -32.34 -17.16 -32.51
CA SER A 664 -33.50 -16.43 -31.99
C SER A 664 -34.83 -17.17 -32.14
N ALA A 665 -35.46 -17.52 -31.03
CA ALA A 665 -36.92 -17.66 -30.94
C ALA A 665 -37.37 -17.55 -29.47
N THR A 666 -38.20 -16.55 -29.22
CA THR A 666 -39.05 -16.39 -28.05
C THR A 666 -39.89 -17.65 -27.81
N PRO A 667 -40.09 -18.10 -26.56
CA PRO A 667 -41.23 -18.96 -26.25
C PRO A 667 -42.18 -18.34 -25.22
N GLN A 668 -43.42 -18.13 -25.65
CA GLN A 668 -44.60 -18.11 -24.78
C GLN A 668 -44.81 -19.47 -24.11
N PRO A 669 -45.48 -19.51 -22.94
CA PRO A 669 -45.68 -20.74 -22.17
C PRO A 669 -46.94 -21.49 -22.62
N GLN A 670 -46.95 -22.83 -22.58
CA GLN A 670 -48.13 -23.72 -22.38
C GLN A 670 -47.70 -25.21 -22.29
N PRO A 671 -48.55 -26.12 -21.72
CA PRO A 671 -48.18 -26.91 -20.54
C PRO A 671 -48.26 -28.46 -20.68
N GLY A 672 -47.70 -29.16 -19.68
CA GLY A 672 -48.03 -30.55 -19.29
C GLY A 672 -47.28 -31.64 -20.07
N ALA A 673 -46.89 -32.79 -19.51
CA ALA A 673 -47.10 -33.36 -18.18
C ALA A 673 -46.17 -34.58 -17.97
N GLY A 674 -45.88 -34.89 -16.69
CA GLY A 674 -45.47 -36.20 -16.18
C GLY A 674 -43.97 -36.32 -15.85
N ARG A 675 -43.51 -36.64 -14.64
CA ARG A 675 -44.16 -37.05 -13.38
C ARG A 675 -43.31 -36.56 -12.19
N GLU A 676 -44.06 -36.23 -11.16
CA GLU A 676 -43.74 -35.65 -9.85
C GLU A 676 -42.59 -36.32 -9.07
N ALA A 677 -41.64 -35.51 -8.63
CA ALA A 677 -41.08 -35.60 -7.28
C ALA A 677 -41.65 -34.42 -6.50
N GLN A 678 -42.29 -34.69 -5.36
CA GLN A 678 -42.93 -33.67 -4.52
C GLN A 678 -41.93 -32.55 -4.14
N PRO A 679 -42.35 -31.26 -4.11
CA PRO A 679 -41.52 -30.20 -3.56
C PRO A 679 -41.38 -30.41 -2.05
N GLY A 680 -40.16 -30.72 -1.60
CA GLY A 680 -39.85 -30.84 -0.17
C GLY A 680 -40.02 -29.48 0.53
N ARG A 681 -40.62 -29.49 1.72
CA ARG A 681 -40.71 -28.32 2.63
C ARG A 681 -39.34 -27.69 2.86
N ALA A 682 -39.22 -26.37 2.74
CA ALA A 682 -37.96 -25.66 2.96
C ALA A 682 -37.45 -25.88 4.40
N TRP A 683 -36.14 -26.01 4.59
CA TRP A 683 -35.56 -26.35 5.90
C TRP A 683 -35.94 -25.38 7.04
N PHE A 684 -36.22 -24.12 6.71
CA PHE A 684 -36.58 -23.07 7.67
C PHE A 684 -38.09 -22.98 7.97
N GLU A 685 -38.94 -23.75 7.29
CA GLU A 685 -40.37 -23.83 7.64
C GLU A 685 -40.54 -24.36 9.07
N ASP A 686 -41.30 -23.62 9.88
CA ASP A 686 -41.52 -23.86 11.32
C ASP A 686 -40.29 -23.63 12.22
N LEU A 687 -39.28 -22.88 11.76
CA LEU A 687 -38.11 -22.51 12.59
C LEU A 687 -38.51 -21.63 13.78
N THR A 688 -38.26 -22.10 15.00
CA THR A 688 -38.61 -21.42 16.27
C THR A 688 -37.37 -20.98 17.03
N TRP A 689 -37.20 -19.69 17.29
CA TRP A 689 -35.95 -19.19 17.92
C TRP A 689 -36.17 -18.13 18.99
N ARG A 690 -37.30 -17.42 18.97
CA ARG A 690 -37.59 -16.34 19.92
C ARG A 690 -37.72 -16.89 21.35
N GLY A 691 -36.96 -16.31 22.28
CA GLY A 691 -37.01 -16.67 23.70
C GLY A 691 -36.38 -18.01 24.06
N LEU A 692 -35.69 -18.69 23.12
CA LEU A 692 -35.01 -19.96 23.37
C LEU A 692 -33.52 -19.74 23.69
N ASP A 693 -33.01 -20.46 24.69
CA ASP A 693 -31.57 -20.60 24.94
C ASP A 693 -30.90 -21.56 23.93
N LYS A 694 -29.56 -21.70 23.98
CA LYS A 694 -28.77 -22.56 23.08
C LYS A 694 -29.35 -23.97 22.95
N ARG A 695 -29.65 -24.61 24.08
CA ARG A 695 -30.08 -26.00 24.14
C ARG A 695 -31.50 -26.15 23.61
N ASN A 696 -32.39 -25.24 24.02
CA ASN A 696 -33.79 -25.25 23.61
C ASN A 696 -33.94 -24.89 22.13
N PHE A 697 -33.15 -23.95 21.60
CA PHE A 697 -33.09 -23.63 20.17
C PHE A 697 -32.67 -24.85 19.34
N LEU A 698 -31.57 -25.53 19.71
CA LEU A 698 -31.11 -26.70 18.97
C LEU A 698 -32.08 -27.88 19.05
N SER A 699 -32.68 -28.09 20.23
CA SER A 699 -33.62 -29.20 20.45
C SER A 699 -34.95 -28.98 19.72
N ALA A 700 -35.50 -27.75 19.76
CA ALA A 700 -36.76 -27.42 19.09
C ALA A 700 -36.65 -27.45 17.56
N ASN A 701 -35.48 -27.13 17.00
CA ASN A 701 -35.25 -27.06 15.55
C ASN A 701 -34.48 -28.25 14.99
N ARG A 702 -34.38 -29.36 15.72
CA ARG A 702 -33.56 -30.52 15.33
C ARG A 702 -33.89 -31.04 13.93
N SER A 703 -35.18 -31.17 13.61
CA SER A 703 -35.65 -31.61 12.28
C SER A 703 -35.36 -30.60 11.17
N ASN A 704 -35.40 -29.29 11.46
CA ASN A 704 -35.05 -28.22 10.53
C ASN A 704 -33.55 -28.24 10.21
N LEU A 705 -32.72 -28.34 11.24
CA LEU A 705 -31.26 -28.39 11.10
C LEU A 705 -30.79 -29.67 10.41
N ALA A 706 -31.45 -30.81 10.64
CA ALA A 706 -31.18 -32.05 9.90
C ALA A 706 -31.47 -31.91 8.40
N ARG A 707 -32.55 -31.19 8.02
CA ARG A 707 -32.85 -30.86 6.62
C ARG A 707 -31.78 -29.95 6.02
N LEU A 708 -31.38 -28.89 6.73
CA LEU A 708 -30.30 -28.01 6.30
C LEU A 708 -28.99 -28.77 6.05
N ILE A 709 -28.59 -29.66 6.96
CA ILE A 709 -27.39 -30.49 6.79
C ILE A 709 -27.51 -31.35 5.52
N ALA A 710 -28.68 -31.95 5.28
CA ALA A 710 -28.92 -32.77 4.10
C ALA A 710 -28.85 -31.94 2.80
N GLU A 711 -29.40 -30.73 2.79
CA GLU A 711 -29.34 -29.79 1.66
C GLU A 711 -27.90 -29.35 1.36
N VAL A 712 -27.13 -28.96 2.39
CA VAL A 712 -25.71 -28.62 2.26
C VAL A 712 -24.93 -29.81 1.70
N ALA A 713 -25.13 -31.00 2.25
CA ALA A 713 -24.45 -32.21 1.77
C ALA A 713 -24.82 -32.53 0.31
N ALA A 714 -26.09 -32.40 -0.08
CA ALA A 714 -26.54 -32.60 -1.46
C ALA A 714 -25.88 -31.62 -2.44
N ARG A 715 -25.74 -30.34 -2.05
CA ARG A 715 -25.03 -29.33 -2.84
C ARG A 715 -23.55 -29.66 -2.99
N GLN A 716 -22.91 -30.12 -1.91
CA GLN A 716 -21.48 -30.43 -1.90
C GLN A 716 -21.13 -31.76 -2.59
N ARG A 717 -22.02 -32.74 -2.63
CA ARG A 717 -21.80 -33.99 -3.41
C ARG A 717 -21.60 -33.74 -4.90
N ARG A 718 -22.11 -32.62 -5.42
CA ARG A 718 -21.88 -32.20 -6.82
C ARG A 718 -20.47 -31.66 -7.03
N GLN A 719 -19.79 -31.24 -5.97
CA GLN A 719 -18.49 -30.56 -6.01
C GLN A 719 -17.34 -31.48 -5.54
N TYR A 720 -17.60 -32.39 -4.60
CA TYR A 720 -16.58 -33.21 -3.96
C TYR A 720 -16.93 -34.69 -4.01
N SER A 721 -16.05 -35.50 -4.61
CA SER A 721 -16.20 -36.96 -4.70
C SER A 721 -15.90 -37.68 -3.37
N ASP A 722 -15.02 -37.12 -2.52
CA ASP A 722 -14.68 -37.62 -1.18
C ASP A 722 -15.29 -36.76 -0.06
N LEU A 723 -16.61 -36.54 -0.12
CA LEU A 723 -17.32 -35.65 0.79
C LEU A 723 -17.22 -36.09 2.26
N SER A 724 -16.76 -35.18 3.12
CA SER A 724 -16.91 -35.22 4.58
C SER A 724 -18.09 -34.30 4.98
N PRO A 725 -19.32 -34.81 5.09
CA PRO A 725 -20.51 -34.00 5.37
C PRO A 725 -20.49 -33.43 6.79
N LEU A 726 -21.19 -32.32 6.99
CA LEU A 726 -21.53 -31.85 8.34
C LEU A 726 -22.44 -32.84 9.05
N THR A 727 -22.35 -32.85 10.37
CA THR A 727 -23.13 -33.70 11.26
C THR A 727 -23.90 -32.85 12.25
N GLU A 728 -24.89 -33.43 12.92
CA GLU A 728 -25.68 -32.70 13.91
C GLU A 728 -24.80 -32.16 15.05
N ILE A 729 -23.85 -32.96 15.53
CA ILE A 729 -22.93 -32.57 16.60
C ILE A 729 -22.04 -31.38 16.21
N ASP A 730 -21.71 -31.20 14.93
CA ASP A 730 -20.96 -30.02 14.46
C ASP A 730 -21.75 -28.74 14.75
N LEU A 731 -23.05 -28.72 14.43
CA LEU A 731 -23.91 -27.57 14.70
C LEU A 731 -24.07 -27.33 16.20
N TRP A 732 -24.25 -28.38 17.00
CA TRP A 732 -24.33 -28.24 18.46
C TRP A 732 -23.07 -27.59 19.05
N VAL A 733 -21.89 -28.09 18.67
CA VAL A 733 -20.61 -27.56 19.16
C VAL A 733 -20.41 -26.11 18.73
N ILE A 734 -20.67 -25.80 17.45
CA ILE A 734 -20.54 -24.43 16.93
C ILE A 734 -21.53 -23.48 17.60
N THR A 735 -22.79 -23.86 17.83
CA THR A 735 -23.75 -22.99 18.51
C THR A 735 -23.34 -22.68 19.94
N PHE A 736 -22.75 -23.65 20.64
CA PHE A 736 -22.24 -23.39 21.98
C PHE A 736 -21.00 -22.50 21.97
N ALA A 737 -20.12 -22.66 20.97
CA ALA A 737 -18.89 -21.89 20.83
C ALA A 737 -19.14 -20.44 20.36
N GLU A 738 -19.95 -20.26 19.31
CA GLU A 738 -19.96 -19.05 18.48
C GLU A 738 -21.30 -18.30 18.50
N ALA A 739 -22.41 -18.91 18.95
CA ALA A 739 -23.71 -18.25 18.83
C ALA A 739 -23.82 -17.02 19.74
N GLY A 740 -24.20 -15.89 19.13
CA GLY A 740 -24.45 -14.62 19.78
C GLY A 740 -25.79 -14.60 20.51
N LEU A 741 -25.78 -14.80 21.83
CA LEU A 741 -27.01 -14.86 22.63
C LEU A 741 -26.97 -13.93 23.83
N ARG A 742 -28.11 -13.31 24.13
CA ARG A 742 -28.36 -12.52 25.34
C ARG A 742 -29.26 -13.29 26.30
N ALA A 743 -29.44 -12.81 27.53
CA ALA A 743 -30.30 -13.42 28.55
C ALA A 743 -31.79 -13.60 28.11
N SER A 744 -32.21 -12.95 27.02
CA SER A 744 -33.56 -12.98 26.44
C SER A 744 -33.74 -13.96 25.26
N GLY A 745 -32.72 -14.75 24.89
CA GLY A 745 -32.78 -15.74 23.81
C GLY A 745 -31.96 -15.38 22.56
N VAL A 746 -32.27 -16.04 21.43
CA VAL A 746 -31.62 -15.83 20.11
C VAL A 746 -31.79 -14.41 19.60
N ASP A 747 -30.67 -13.74 19.32
CA ASP A 747 -30.59 -12.36 18.83
C ASP A 747 -30.05 -12.35 17.38
N PRO A 748 -30.90 -12.18 16.35
CA PRO A 748 -30.47 -12.17 14.96
C PRO A 748 -29.64 -10.93 14.58
N ASP A 749 -29.64 -9.89 15.42
CA ASP A 749 -28.85 -8.67 15.23
C ASP A 749 -27.65 -8.63 16.20
N PHE A 750 -27.29 -9.77 16.79
CA PHE A 750 -26.15 -9.85 17.69
C PHE A 750 -24.88 -9.42 17.00
N ARG A 751 -24.13 -8.54 17.67
CA ARG A 751 -22.84 -8.01 17.19
C ARG A 751 -21.70 -8.75 17.87
N HIS A 752 -20.92 -9.46 17.07
CA HIS A 752 -19.73 -10.17 17.53
C HIS A 752 -18.51 -9.23 17.60
N SER A 753 -17.41 -9.72 18.16
CA SER A 753 -16.26 -8.89 18.53
C SER A 753 -15.53 -8.22 17.36
N ASN A 754 -15.63 -8.74 16.14
CA ASN A 754 -15.00 -8.12 14.96
C ASN A 754 -16.01 -7.38 14.09
N GLY A 755 -17.22 -7.12 14.59
CA GLY A 755 -18.26 -6.38 13.89
C GLY A 755 -19.20 -7.25 13.04
N GLU A 756 -19.09 -8.58 13.13
CA GLU A 756 -20.02 -9.51 12.49
C GLU A 756 -21.43 -9.33 13.07
N ILE A 757 -22.47 -9.41 12.23
CA ILE A 757 -23.87 -9.26 12.65
C ILE A 757 -24.64 -10.53 12.28
N GLY A 758 -25.26 -11.15 13.26
CA GLY A 758 -26.03 -12.39 13.08
C GLY A 758 -25.95 -13.34 14.26
N LEU A 759 -26.73 -14.41 14.23
CA LEU A 759 -26.63 -15.50 15.21
C LEU A 759 -25.21 -16.10 15.22
N TYR A 760 -24.65 -16.37 14.03
CA TYR A 760 -23.29 -16.84 13.84
C TYR A 760 -22.40 -15.78 13.18
N PRO A 761 -21.13 -15.66 13.61
CA PRO A 761 -20.17 -14.69 13.06
C PRO A 761 -19.61 -15.16 11.72
N LEU A 762 -20.21 -14.73 10.60
CA LEU A 762 -19.67 -15.04 9.28
C LEU A 762 -18.27 -14.39 9.10
N PRO A 763 -17.28 -15.10 8.53
CA PRO A 763 -15.97 -14.51 8.28
C PRO A 763 -16.03 -13.39 7.23
N GLU A 764 -15.12 -12.41 7.32
CA GLU A 764 -15.05 -11.29 6.37
C GLU A 764 -15.00 -11.74 4.90
N ASN A 765 -14.31 -12.86 4.64
CA ASN A 765 -14.17 -13.46 3.32
C ASN A 765 -15.21 -14.54 3.01
N ILE A 766 -16.42 -14.49 3.57
CA ILE A 766 -17.47 -15.51 3.37
C ILE A 766 -17.77 -15.82 1.89
N ALA A 767 -17.67 -14.82 1.00
CA ALA A 767 -17.86 -15.00 -0.45
C ALA A 767 -16.81 -15.94 -1.07
N PHE A 768 -15.57 -15.93 -0.58
CA PHE A 768 -14.55 -16.91 -0.99
C PHE A 768 -14.99 -18.34 -0.67
N TRP A 769 -15.73 -18.55 0.41
CA TRP A 769 -16.14 -19.87 0.87
C TRP A 769 -17.37 -20.38 0.14
N ILE A 770 -18.43 -19.58 0.06
CA ILE A 770 -19.75 -20.06 -0.40
C ILE A 770 -20.23 -19.46 -1.73
N GLY A 771 -19.40 -18.63 -2.37
CA GLY A 771 -19.67 -18.01 -3.67
C GLY A 771 -20.19 -16.57 -3.58
N ALA A 772 -20.42 -15.96 -4.74
CA ALA A 772 -20.78 -14.54 -4.88
C ALA A 772 -22.10 -14.16 -4.19
N ASP A 773 -23.04 -15.11 -4.04
CA ASP A 773 -24.33 -14.88 -3.36
C ASP A 773 -24.20 -14.79 -1.83
N ALA A 774 -23.00 -14.90 -1.26
CA ALA A 774 -22.81 -14.85 0.20
C ALA A 774 -23.32 -13.52 0.80
N PRO A 775 -24.06 -13.55 1.93
CA PRO A 775 -24.50 -12.33 2.58
C PRO A 775 -23.31 -11.57 3.18
N SER A 776 -23.43 -10.24 3.29
CA SER A 776 -22.42 -9.41 3.96
C SER A 776 -22.34 -9.78 5.44
N TRP A 777 -21.17 -10.20 5.90
CA TRP A 777 -20.91 -10.65 7.26
C TRP A 777 -21.18 -9.60 8.37
N ASN A 778 -21.13 -8.30 8.02
CA ASN A 778 -21.26 -7.16 8.93
C ASN A 778 -22.57 -6.37 8.75
N ARG A 779 -23.57 -6.93 8.08
CA ARG A 779 -24.91 -6.31 7.92
C ARG A 779 -25.98 -7.20 8.56
N PRO A 780 -27.07 -6.61 9.10
CA PRO A 780 -28.22 -7.38 9.53
C PRO A 780 -28.74 -8.27 8.40
N MET A 781 -29.10 -9.51 8.72
CA MET A 781 -29.67 -10.46 7.78
C MET A 781 -30.70 -11.34 8.49
N SER A 782 -31.57 -11.99 7.72
CA SER A 782 -32.52 -12.92 8.32
C SER A 782 -31.78 -14.07 9.02
N ILE A 783 -32.36 -14.57 10.10
CA ILE A 783 -31.75 -15.66 10.88
C ILE A 783 -31.56 -16.91 10.01
N GLU A 784 -32.49 -17.19 9.10
CA GLU A 784 -32.43 -18.28 8.14
C GLU A 784 -31.22 -18.11 7.23
N ARG A 785 -31.04 -16.91 6.67
CA ARG A 785 -29.91 -16.60 5.78
C ARG A 785 -28.57 -16.72 6.50
N ASN A 786 -28.50 -16.27 7.76
CA ASN A 786 -27.29 -16.38 8.57
C ASN A 786 -26.93 -17.85 8.86
N ILE A 787 -27.91 -18.64 9.32
CA ILE A 787 -27.71 -20.07 9.63
C ILE A 787 -27.30 -20.85 8.38
N GLU A 788 -28.00 -20.65 7.25
CA GLU A 788 -27.72 -21.33 5.98
C GLU A 788 -26.31 -21.01 5.48
N SER A 789 -25.94 -19.72 5.46
CA SER A 789 -24.64 -19.27 4.97
C SER A 789 -23.50 -19.78 5.85
N TYR A 790 -23.71 -19.81 7.16
CA TYR A 790 -22.73 -20.36 8.09
C TYR A 790 -22.58 -21.87 7.94
N ALA A 791 -23.68 -22.61 7.74
CA ALA A 791 -23.63 -24.05 7.48
C ALA A 791 -22.91 -24.37 6.16
N LEU A 792 -23.16 -23.60 5.09
CA LEU A 792 -22.41 -23.72 3.83
C LEU A 792 -20.92 -23.46 4.06
N TYR A 793 -20.56 -22.44 4.84
CA TYR A 793 -19.18 -22.13 5.19
C TYR A 793 -18.48 -23.28 5.94
N LEU A 794 -19.10 -23.79 7.00
CA LEU A 794 -18.57 -24.93 7.76
C LEU A 794 -18.40 -26.17 6.88
N GLY A 795 -19.36 -26.42 5.98
CA GLY A 795 -19.24 -27.51 5.00
C GLY A 795 -18.04 -27.32 4.08
N GLN A 796 -17.73 -26.08 3.69
CA GLN A 796 -16.59 -25.75 2.84
C GLN A 796 -15.26 -25.89 3.61
N ILE A 797 -15.19 -25.52 4.88
CA ILE A 797 -14.01 -25.78 5.74
C ILE A 797 -13.65 -27.27 5.73
N ARG A 798 -14.65 -28.17 5.78
CA ARG A 798 -14.41 -29.61 5.81
C ARG A 798 -13.95 -30.20 4.48
N ASN A 799 -14.13 -29.52 3.34
CA ASN A 799 -14.00 -30.15 2.02
C ASN A 799 -13.21 -29.36 0.98
N LYS A 800 -13.19 -28.02 1.04
CA LYS A 800 -12.46 -27.17 0.09
C LYS A 800 -10.96 -27.19 0.40
N ALA A 801 -10.14 -27.47 -0.61
CA ALA A 801 -8.70 -27.26 -0.52
C ALA A 801 -8.39 -25.77 -0.68
N VAL A 802 -7.80 -25.13 0.34
CA VAL A 802 -7.54 -23.68 0.34
C VAL A 802 -6.10 -23.35 -0.03
N ALA A 803 -5.13 -24.10 0.51
CA ALA A 803 -3.70 -23.92 0.25
C ALA A 803 -2.95 -25.23 0.53
N THR A 804 -1.78 -25.44 -0.05
CA THR A 804 -0.92 -26.58 0.30
C THR A 804 0.18 -26.12 1.26
N ILE A 805 0.18 -26.62 2.50
CA ILE A 805 1.19 -26.31 3.52
C ILE A 805 1.84 -27.60 4.00
N GLY A 806 3.16 -27.73 3.83
CA GLY A 806 3.91 -28.93 4.24
C GLY A 806 3.39 -30.23 3.61
N GLY A 807 2.92 -30.17 2.36
CA GLY A 807 2.35 -31.32 1.64
C GLY A 807 0.89 -31.66 1.98
N ARG A 808 0.18 -30.82 2.73
CA ARG A 808 -1.24 -31.00 3.08
C ARG A 808 -2.11 -29.90 2.52
N ASN A 809 -3.31 -30.24 2.04
CA ASN A 809 -4.35 -29.28 1.69
C ASN A 809 -4.99 -28.73 2.97
N LEU A 810 -4.66 -27.49 3.30
CA LEU A 810 -5.12 -26.79 4.49
C LEU A 810 -6.65 -26.79 4.58
N TYR A 811 -7.11 -27.08 5.80
CA TYR A 811 -8.46 -27.43 6.24
C TYR A 811 -8.97 -28.80 5.79
N ARG A 812 -9.10 -29.07 4.49
CA ARG A 812 -9.64 -30.36 3.99
C ARG A 812 -8.96 -31.58 4.61
N ASP A 813 -7.63 -31.63 4.58
CA ASP A 813 -6.89 -32.83 5.00
C ASP A 813 -6.89 -33.00 6.53
N LEU A 814 -7.20 -31.94 7.30
CA LEU A 814 -7.28 -32.02 8.77
C LEU A 814 -8.40 -32.96 9.23
N PHE A 815 -9.55 -32.95 8.54
CA PHE A 815 -10.71 -33.80 8.85
C PHE A 815 -10.54 -35.26 8.38
N ARG A 816 -9.51 -35.52 7.57
CA ARG A 816 -9.12 -36.82 7.04
C ARG A 816 -7.90 -37.41 7.78
N ALA A 817 -7.38 -36.68 8.77
CA ALA A 817 -6.23 -37.13 9.55
C ALA A 817 -6.54 -38.40 10.38
N PRO A 818 -5.58 -39.33 10.53
CA PRO A 818 -5.73 -40.50 11.39
C PRO A 818 -6.11 -40.12 12.83
N GLY A 819 -7.07 -40.84 13.42
CA GLY A 819 -7.57 -40.58 14.78
C GLY A 819 -8.59 -39.44 14.90
N ILE A 820 -8.72 -38.60 13.87
CA ILE A 820 -9.80 -37.61 13.71
C ILE A 820 -10.91 -38.17 12.81
N ALA A 821 -10.53 -38.70 11.65
CA ALA A 821 -11.47 -39.30 10.71
C ALA A 821 -12.25 -40.45 11.37
N GLY A 822 -13.58 -40.45 11.23
CA GLY A 822 -14.46 -41.48 11.78
C GLY A 822 -14.98 -41.22 13.20
N SER A 823 -14.55 -40.16 13.88
CA SER A 823 -15.12 -39.72 15.17
C SER A 823 -15.85 -38.38 15.00
N PRO A 824 -17.21 -38.37 14.96
CA PRO A 824 -17.98 -37.13 14.85
C PRO A 824 -17.66 -36.11 15.95
N GLU A 825 -17.44 -36.55 17.19
CA GLU A 825 -17.10 -35.63 18.28
C GLU A 825 -15.73 -34.97 18.06
N ARG A 826 -14.70 -35.73 17.66
CA ARG A 826 -13.35 -35.17 17.41
C ARG A 826 -13.36 -34.23 16.21
N GLN A 827 -14.13 -34.56 15.17
CA GLN A 827 -14.31 -33.69 14.02
C GLN A 827 -15.01 -32.38 14.40
N ALA A 828 -16.03 -32.42 15.27
CA ALA A 828 -16.68 -31.22 15.79
C ALA A 828 -15.76 -30.37 16.67
N ARG A 829 -14.97 -30.99 17.56
CA ARG A 829 -13.93 -30.31 18.36
C ARG A 829 -12.90 -29.61 17.47
N LEU A 830 -12.42 -30.31 16.43
CA LEU A 830 -11.47 -29.78 15.46
C LEU A 830 -12.07 -28.62 14.64
N LEU A 831 -13.33 -28.74 14.20
CA LEU A 831 -14.03 -27.70 13.45
C LEU A 831 -14.12 -26.40 14.25
N ALA A 832 -14.50 -26.47 15.53
CA ALA A 832 -14.47 -25.31 16.43
C ALA A 832 -13.05 -24.75 16.60
N GLY A 833 -12.02 -25.61 16.66
CA GLY A 833 -10.64 -25.17 16.72
C GLY A 833 -10.17 -24.42 15.47
N VAL A 834 -10.64 -24.83 14.29
CA VAL A 834 -10.41 -24.12 13.04
C VAL A 834 -11.06 -22.73 13.07
N VAL A 835 -12.34 -22.65 13.45
CA VAL A 835 -13.09 -21.37 13.55
C VAL A 835 -12.44 -20.41 14.56
N HIS A 836 -12.01 -20.91 15.71
CA HIS A 836 -11.25 -20.14 16.71
C HIS A 836 -9.83 -19.74 16.28
N GLY A 837 -9.39 -20.15 15.08
CA GLY A 837 -8.14 -19.72 14.48
C GLY A 837 -6.89 -20.46 14.98
N TYR A 838 -7.01 -21.71 15.46
CA TYR A 838 -5.84 -22.50 15.90
C TYR A 838 -4.92 -22.91 14.73
N PHE A 839 -5.39 -22.80 13.49
CA PHE A 839 -4.61 -23.13 12.30
C PHE A 839 -4.21 -21.90 11.48
N VAL A 840 -4.26 -20.70 12.09
CA VAL A 840 -3.93 -19.43 11.43
C VAL A 840 -2.58 -18.91 11.92
N SER A 841 -1.60 -18.84 11.01
CA SER A 841 -0.20 -18.46 11.33
C SER A 841 -0.06 -17.14 12.07
N ARG A 842 -0.86 -16.12 11.73
CA ARG A 842 -0.85 -14.80 12.39
C ARG A 842 -1.16 -14.84 13.88
N ASN A 843 -1.81 -15.90 14.36
CA ASN A 843 -2.15 -16.07 15.76
C ASN A 843 -0.99 -16.65 16.60
N TYR A 844 0.16 -16.94 15.98
CA TYR A 844 1.35 -17.49 16.63
C TYR A 844 2.50 -16.49 16.60
N ARG A 845 3.21 -16.30 17.72
CA ARG A 845 4.39 -15.42 17.83
C ARG A 845 5.48 -15.75 16.81
N SER A 846 5.68 -17.04 16.51
CA SER A 846 6.65 -17.54 15.53
C SER A 846 6.18 -17.45 14.08
N ARG A 847 4.90 -17.08 13.85
CA ARG A 847 4.20 -17.21 12.55
C ARG A 847 4.19 -18.62 11.95
N SER A 848 4.56 -19.63 12.74
CA SER A 848 4.54 -21.04 12.36
C SER A 848 3.49 -21.79 13.19
N VAL A 849 2.57 -22.47 12.51
CA VAL A 849 1.52 -23.27 13.15
C VAL A 849 2.05 -24.69 13.40
N PRO A 850 2.04 -25.19 14.64
CA PRO A 850 2.49 -26.55 14.95
C PRO A 850 1.41 -27.59 14.60
N PHE A 851 1.10 -27.76 13.31
CA PHE A 851 0.02 -28.58 12.78
C PHE A 851 -0.04 -29.99 13.40
N ASP A 852 1.08 -30.71 13.42
CA ASP A 852 1.12 -32.09 13.92
C ASP A 852 0.87 -32.18 15.42
N ARG A 853 1.33 -31.20 16.20
CA ARG A 853 1.06 -31.15 17.63
C ARG A 853 -0.43 -30.93 17.88
N ILE A 854 -1.04 -30.00 17.16
CA ILE A 854 -2.46 -29.67 17.31
C ILE A 854 -3.32 -30.87 16.92
N LEU A 855 -3.03 -31.51 15.77
CA LEU A 855 -3.77 -32.69 15.30
C LEU A 855 -3.62 -33.88 16.25
N ARG A 856 -2.41 -34.17 16.76
CA ARG A 856 -2.20 -35.23 17.76
C ARG A 856 -3.00 -34.96 19.03
N GLY A 857 -3.00 -33.72 19.51
CA GLY A 857 -3.78 -33.32 20.67
C GLY A 857 -5.28 -33.60 20.51
N PHE A 858 -5.87 -33.19 19.39
CA PHE A 858 -7.28 -33.48 19.10
C PHE A 858 -7.55 -34.99 18.90
N ALA A 859 -6.63 -35.73 18.28
CA ALA A 859 -6.77 -37.17 18.06
C ALA A 859 -6.72 -37.98 19.39
N SER A 860 -6.02 -37.45 20.39
CA SER A 860 -5.89 -38.02 21.74
C SER A 860 -6.90 -37.46 22.75
N ASP A 861 -7.88 -36.67 22.32
CA ASP A 861 -8.85 -35.97 23.18
C ASP A 861 -8.20 -35.12 24.29
N GLU A 862 -7.04 -34.52 24.01
CA GLU A 862 -6.36 -33.64 24.96
C GLU A 862 -7.12 -32.30 25.12
N PRO A 863 -7.16 -31.72 26.34
CA PRO A 863 -7.72 -30.38 26.55
C PRO A 863 -6.98 -29.31 25.73
N VAL A 864 -7.71 -28.41 25.07
CA VAL A 864 -7.15 -27.40 24.15
C VAL A 864 -6.07 -26.51 24.80
N ASN A 865 -6.21 -26.19 26.08
CA ASN A 865 -5.19 -25.43 26.81
C ASN A 865 -3.84 -26.17 26.89
N ARG A 866 -3.83 -27.51 26.95
CA ARG A 866 -2.60 -28.32 26.89
C ARG A 866 -2.08 -28.47 25.45
N ILE A 867 -2.99 -28.57 24.48
CA ILE A 867 -2.62 -28.63 23.06
C ILE A 867 -1.79 -27.39 22.68
N LEU A 868 -2.24 -26.20 23.10
CA LEU A 868 -1.66 -24.92 22.70
C LEU A 868 -0.63 -24.35 23.69
N VAL A 869 -0.35 -25.01 24.82
CA VAL A 869 0.59 -24.46 25.81
C VAL A 869 2.02 -24.40 25.27
N GLY A 870 2.68 -23.25 25.38
CA GLY A 870 4.05 -23.05 24.91
C GLY A 870 4.19 -23.12 23.39
N THR A 871 3.10 -23.08 22.62
CA THR A 871 3.18 -22.96 21.15
C THR A 871 3.36 -21.51 20.71
N GLY A 872 3.19 -20.54 21.61
CA GLY A 872 3.20 -19.11 21.28
C GLY A 872 1.90 -18.62 20.62
N TYR A 873 0.79 -19.34 20.81
CA TYR A 873 -0.54 -18.91 20.35
C TYR A 873 -1.00 -17.68 21.15
N VAL A 874 -1.75 -16.76 20.53
CA VAL A 874 -2.15 -15.46 21.12
C VAL A 874 -2.92 -15.58 22.45
N HIS A 875 -3.62 -16.69 22.68
CA HIS A 875 -4.35 -16.97 23.93
C HIS A 875 -3.71 -18.07 24.78
N ASP A 876 -2.47 -18.47 24.49
CA ASP A 876 -1.69 -19.39 25.30
C ASP A 876 -1.61 -18.90 26.76
N GLY A 877 -1.87 -19.79 27.72
CA GLY A 877 -1.90 -19.49 29.15
C GLY A 877 -3.09 -18.69 29.66
N THR A 878 -4.04 -18.30 28.79
CA THR A 878 -5.22 -17.51 29.19
C THR A 878 -6.42 -18.39 29.58
N THR A 879 -7.34 -17.84 30.37
CA THR A 879 -8.62 -18.50 30.73
C THR A 879 -9.57 -18.67 29.54
N ILE A 880 -9.31 -18.00 28.41
CA ILE A 880 -10.11 -18.08 27.17
C ILE A 880 -10.11 -19.52 26.64
N LEU A 881 -8.95 -20.20 26.63
CA LEU A 881 -8.87 -21.58 26.13
C LEU A 881 -9.66 -22.55 27.00
N THR A 882 -9.62 -22.39 28.33
CA THR A 882 -10.41 -23.19 29.27
C THR A 882 -11.91 -22.93 29.12
N ASN A 883 -12.32 -21.70 28.87
CA ASN A 883 -13.73 -21.36 28.63
C ASN A 883 -14.23 -21.94 27.29
N ARG A 884 -13.43 -21.85 26.22
CA ARG A 884 -13.75 -22.48 24.92
C ARG A 884 -13.89 -24.00 25.06
N GLN A 885 -12.96 -24.65 25.76
CA GLN A 885 -13.04 -26.08 26.07
C GLN A 885 -14.34 -26.43 26.80
N ARG A 886 -14.68 -25.68 27.86
CA ARG A 886 -15.90 -25.91 28.65
C ARG A 886 -17.18 -25.78 27.79
N ASN A 887 -17.22 -24.80 26.88
CA ASN A 887 -18.38 -24.63 25.99
C ASN A 887 -18.54 -25.83 25.04
N ILE A 888 -17.43 -26.33 24.50
CA ILE A 888 -17.44 -27.51 23.61
C ILE A 888 -17.88 -28.77 24.38
N GLU A 889 -17.35 -28.99 25.60
CA GLU A 889 -17.74 -30.12 26.45
C GLU A 889 -19.22 -30.05 26.84
N ALA A 890 -19.72 -28.86 27.20
CA ALA A 890 -21.13 -28.65 27.51
C ALA A 890 -22.04 -28.94 26.30
N ALA A 891 -21.60 -28.58 25.08
CA ALA A 891 -22.33 -28.87 23.85
C ALA A 891 -22.45 -30.37 23.60
N ILE A 892 -21.35 -31.10 23.74
CA ILE A 892 -21.30 -32.55 23.52
C ILE A 892 -22.12 -33.28 24.59
N ALA A 893 -22.03 -32.88 25.86
CA ALA A 893 -22.87 -33.42 26.92
C ALA A 893 -24.36 -33.16 26.66
N ALA A 894 -24.72 -31.95 26.24
CA ALA A 894 -26.12 -31.61 25.93
C ALA A 894 -26.64 -32.38 24.70
N PHE A 895 -25.82 -32.54 23.66
CA PHE A 895 -26.13 -33.36 22.49
C PHE A 895 -26.36 -34.81 22.88
N ASN A 896 -25.45 -35.40 23.67
CA ASN A 896 -25.58 -36.80 24.12
C ASN A 896 -26.82 -37.01 24.99
N LEU A 897 -27.16 -36.07 25.88
CA LEU A 897 -28.39 -36.12 26.69
C LEU A 897 -29.69 -36.08 25.86
N VAL A 898 -29.69 -35.34 24.74
CA VAL A 898 -30.85 -35.25 23.84
C VAL A 898 -30.91 -36.43 22.85
N ALA A 899 -29.75 -36.96 22.46
CA ALA A 899 -29.65 -38.15 21.63
C ALA A 899 -30.05 -39.44 22.38
N SER A 900 -29.85 -39.48 23.70
CA SER A 900 -30.19 -40.61 24.59
C SER A 900 -31.56 -40.44 25.28
N GLY A 901 -32.58 -39.99 24.55
CA GLY A 901 -33.95 -39.75 25.07
C GLY A 901 -34.47 -40.84 26.04
N PRO A 902 -35.44 -40.52 26.92
CA PRO A 902 -35.78 -41.37 28.06
C PRO A 902 -36.03 -42.81 27.61
N MET A 903 -35.43 -43.78 28.31
CA MET A 903 -35.86 -45.18 28.20
C MET A 903 -37.38 -45.21 28.28
N ARG A 904 -38.01 -45.59 27.17
CA ARG A 904 -39.27 -46.33 27.17
C ARG A 904 -38.95 -47.74 26.71
#